data_AF-A0A846QUM6-F1
#
_entry.id   AF-A0A846QUM6-F1
#
_cell.length_a   1.000
_cell.length_b   1.000
_cell.length_c   1.000
_cell.angle_alpha   90.00
_cell.angle_beta   90.00
_cell.angle_gamma   90.00
#
_symmetry.space_group_name_H-M   'P 1'
#
loop_
_entity.id
_entity.type
_entity.pdbx_description
1 polymer ?
#
loop_
_entity_poly.entity_id
_entity_poly.type
_entity_poly.pdbx_seq_one_letter_code
_entity_poly.pdbx_strand_id
1 'polypeptide(L)'
;MKFKASIVFFLVIVSLSFGQDKMSKADALFFGYDYKDAIVAYQKELREKPLTNQQYLNLADSYLKTGSYENASKTYLEVFKRDSTMSNHYFNKMLQSFYKTSGQDRIKAFLSTKGSGLSNELLENSDFNFELLKSNLGSELNYEIFNISANSPQADFSPTFYDDKLLFSSGRGHGNGKELYKPSGESYLDIFVSRIEQNGNANSATPFTLIPSSSFHKATPYYSNAQEIIFYVLSNADENGLLYSEEGKNTLAIGKNEIDGEFEYLLRDLNTSFYYPFYQESTGKLFFAANFEDGYGGTDLYYVYTNGGQIMSAPVNLGPRINSPGNEISPFIFENSLYFASDIFYGLGGMDIYKSNFQPNETFSIPINLGIGINSEDDDFGFVIRNNDTNGLLGYFSSNRKGGKGNDDIYGFNVAEKPGLKTIAVQGKVVKPASTTGVAKAYIRVFSSDNELLKEVYSDGEGQYQFEIPWRDFIKIEAGKERYSIYKKDLDESALNDIQKMDFHIDLALMDDLIEEKEGQEVIKLNKFFFDKGKSQITAEIAEELDKVVEAVHRFPEFQLRIESHTDSRGGSSTNFRLSQSRSDAIKKYLREKGVPESNLLYSVGYGEDKITNNCTNGVYCLDMLHRQNERSLIVVLNYNLLN
;
A
#
# COMPACT_ATOMS: atom_id res chain seq x y z
N MET A 1 -39.01 -65.83 -43.19
CA MET A 1 -39.20 -64.38 -42.96
C MET A 1 -38.57 -63.99 -41.62
N LYS A 2 -37.50 -63.20 -41.70
CA LYS A 2 -36.86 -62.28 -40.72
C LYS A 2 -36.84 -62.64 -39.21
N PHE A 3 -35.61 -62.84 -38.72
CA PHE A 3 -35.12 -62.87 -37.33
C PHE A 3 -35.54 -61.67 -36.46
N LYS A 4 -35.63 -61.89 -35.13
CA LYS A 4 -35.02 -61.10 -34.03
C LYS A 4 -35.45 -61.72 -32.68
N ALA A 5 -34.58 -62.51 -32.03
CA ALA A 5 -33.63 -62.09 -30.99
C ALA A 5 -34.30 -61.82 -29.63
N SER A 6 -34.30 -62.85 -28.78
CA SER A 6 -34.57 -62.77 -27.34
C SER A 6 -33.44 -62.01 -26.65
N ILE A 7 -33.77 -60.91 -25.96
CA ILE A 7 -32.89 -60.27 -24.97
C ILE A 7 -33.72 -60.05 -23.71
N VAL A 8 -33.28 -60.70 -22.63
CA VAL A 8 -33.78 -60.58 -21.26
C VAL A 8 -33.45 -59.18 -20.76
N PHE A 9 -34.46 -58.39 -20.39
CA PHE A 9 -34.28 -57.08 -19.78
C PHE A 9 -34.28 -57.25 -18.25
N PHE A 10 -33.14 -56.98 -17.63
CA PHE A 10 -32.95 -56.96 -16.18
C PHE A 10 -33.50 -55.64 -15.64
N LEU A 11 -34.45 -55.73 -14.71
CA LEU A 11 -35.18 -54.60 -14.13
C LEU A 11 -34.39 -54.10 -12.91
N VAL A 12 -33.60 -53.03 -13.07
CA VAL A 12 -33.04 -52.25 -11.96
C VAL A 12 -33.54 -50.82 -12.12
N ILE A 13 -34.62 -50.52 -11.40
CA ILE A 13 -35.03 -49.15 -11.14
C ILE A 13 -34.10 -48.64 -10.03
N VAL A 14 -33.04 -47.95 -10.41
CA VAL A 14 -32.35 -47.03 -9.50
C VAL A 14 -33.20 -45.75 -9.49
N SER A 15 -34.08 -45.62 -8.50
CA SER A 15 -34.63 -44.33 -8.13
C SER A 15 -33.52 -43.53 -7.45
N LEU A 16 -32.75 -42.78 -8.24
CA LEU A 16 -31.95 -41.67 -7.73
C LEU A 16 -32.91 -40.56 -7.31
N SER A 17 -33.35 -40.63 -6.05
CA SER A 17 -33.96 -39.49 -5.39
C SER A 17 -32.85 -38.46 -5.17
N PHE A 18 -32.71 -37.49 -6.09
CA PHE A 18 -32.04 -36.25 -5.77
C PHE A 18 -32.90 -35.53 -4.73
N GLY A 19 -32.57 -35.70 -3.45
CA GLY A 19 -33.13 -34.85 -2.41
C GLY A 19 -32.57 -33.45 -2.61
N GLN A 20 -33.40 -32.52 -3.09
CA GLN A 20 -33.15 -31.10 -2.85
C GLN A 20 -33.27 -30.91 -1.34
N ASP A 21 -32.15 -30.63 -0.66
CA ASP A 21 -32.19 -30.27 0.75
C ASP A 21 -32.99 -28.98 0.90
N LYS A 22 -34.19 -29.10 1.47
CA LYS A 22 -35.08 -27.98 1.71
C LYS A 22 -34.42 -27.05 2.73
N MET A 23 -34.26 -25.77 2.36
CA MET A 23 -33.71 -24.72 3.23
C MET A 23 -34.29 -24.81 4.65
N SER A 24 -33.42 -24.80 5.66
CA SER A 24 -33.84 -24.93 7.05
C SER A 24 -34.57 -23.68 7.54
N LYS A 25 -35.31 -23.79 8.66
CA LYS A 25 -35.95 -22.61 9.26
C LYS A 25 -34.89 -21.62 9.74
N ALA A 26 -33.78 -22.11 10.28
CA ALA A 26 -32.69 -21.26 10.74
C ALA A 26 -31.99 -20.54 9.57
N ASP A 27 -31.76 -21.22 8.44
CA ASP A 27 -31.21 -20.61 7.23
C ASP A 27 -32.15 -19.53 6.67
N ALA A 28 -33.47 -19.79 6.64
CA ALA A 28 -34.45 -18.80 6.20
C ALA A 28 -34.45 -17.52 7.05
N LEU A 29 -34.32 -17.66 8.39
CA LEU A 29 -34.21 -16.51 9.30
C LEU A 29 -32.87 -15.77 9.11
N PHE A 30 -31.78 -16.51 8.92
CA PHE A 30 -30.46 -15.95 8.66
C PHE A 30 -30.42 -15.12 7.37
N PHE A 31 -30.88 -15.67 6.25
CA PHE A 31 -30.94 -14.95 4.98
C PHE A 31 -31.99 -13.83 4.97
N GLY A 32 -32.99 -13.93 5.86
CA GLY A 32 -33.92 -12.84 6.19
C GLY A 32 -33.35 -11.77 7.14
N TYR A 33 -32.07 -11.87 7.51
CA TYR A 33 -31.35 -10.95 8.41
C TYR A 33 -31.87 -10.91 9.86
N ASP A 34 -32.69 -11.90 10.27
CA ASP A 34 -33.19 -12.03 11.63
C ASP A 34 -32.25 -12.89 12.50
N TYR A 35 -31.08 -12.32 12.79
CA TYR A 35 -29.98 -13.05 13.44
C TYR A 35 -30.31 -13.57 14.85
N LYS A 36 -31.15 -12.84 15.60
CA LYS A 36 -31.53 -13.25 16.97
C LYS A 36 -32.38 -14.52 16.94
N ASP A 37 -33.40 -14.55 16.08
CA ASP A 37 -34.25 -15.73 15.94
C ASP A 37 -33.52 -16.87 15.22
N ALA A 38 -32.61 -16.56 14.30
CA ALA A 38 -31.73 -17.54 13.66
C ALA A 38 -30.87 -18.29 14.68
N ILE A 39 -30.25 -17.60 15.65
CA ILE A 39 -29.46 -18.24 16.73
C ILE A 39 -30.32 -19.26 17.49
N VAL A 40 -31.53 -18.88 17.89
CA VAL A 40 -32.44 -19.77 18.64
C VAL A 40 -32.82 -20.99 17.79
N ALA A 41 -33.08 -20.78 16.49
CA ALA A 41 -33.42 -21.86 15.57
C ALA A 41 -32.24 -22.82 15.36
N TYR A 42 -31.02 -22.32 15.10
CA TYR A 42 -29.82 -23.16 14.96
C TYR A 42 -29.50 -23.94 16.24
N GLN A 43 -29.61 -23.31 17.42
CA GLN A 43 -29.42 -24.00 18.70
C GLN A 43 -30.44 -25.13 18.91
N LYS A 44 -31.67 -24.97 18.39
CA LYS A 44 -32.66 -26.05 18.39
C LYS A 44 -32.28 -27.15 17.42
N GLU A 45 -31.90 -26.81 16.19
CA GLU A 45 -31.46 -27.78 15.17
C GLU A 45 -30.25 -28.60 15.65
N LEU A 46 -29.27 -27.97 16.32
CA LEU A 46 -28.10 -28.63 16.93
C LEU A 46 -28.45 -29.72 17.96
N ARG A 47 -29.59 -29.61 18.64
CA ARG A 47 -30.07 -30.63 19.59
C ARG A 47 -30.68 -31.83 18.88
N GLU A 48 -31.13 -31.67 17.64
CA GLU A 48 -31.83 -32.68 16.87
C GLU A 48 -30.87 -33.40 15.89
N LYS A 49 -29.95 -32.67 15.26
CA LYS A 49 -28.95 -33.19 14.32
C LYS A 49 -27.68 -32.30 14.26
N PRO A 50 -26.54 -32.85 13.81
CA PRO A 50 -25.37 -32.03 13.50
C PRO A 50 -25.68 -31.01 12.39
N LEU A 51 -25.18 -29.77 12.55
CA LEU A 51 -25.24 -28.75 11.50
C LEU A 51 -24.17 -29.00 10.44
N THR A 52 -24.43 -28.55 9.21
CA THR A 52 -23.40 -28.48 8.16
C THR A 52 -22.37 -27.38 8.48
N ASN A 53 -21.21 -27.40 7.82
CA ASN A 53 -20.22 -26.33 7.99
C ASN A 53 -20.81 -24.95 7.68
N GLN A 54 -21.60 -24.84 6.60
CA GLN A 54 -22.26 -23.58 6.23
C GLN A 54 -23.24 -23.12 7.32
N GLN A 55 -24.03 -24.02 7.89
CA GLN A 55 -24.95 -23.67 8.97
C GLN A 55 -24.21 -23.23 10.25
N TYR A 56 -23.06 -23.84 10.56
CA TYR A 56 -22.19 -23.36 11.64
C TYR A 56 -21.64 -21.95 11.36
N LEU A 57 -21.25 -21.66 10.12
CA LEU A 57 -20.78 -20.33 9.72
C LEU A 57 -21.92 -19.30 9.80
N ASN A 58 -23.13 -19.63 9.35
CA ASN A 58 -24.32 -18.79 9.49
C ASN A 58 -24.64 -18.50 10.97
N LEU A 59 -24.52 -19.51 11.85
CA LEU A 59 -24.66 -19.34 13.30
C LEU A 59 -23.57 -18.44 13.88
N ALA A 60 -22.31 -18.61 13.47
CA ALA A 60 -21.20 -17.79 13.91
C ALA A 60 -21.37 -16.31 13.49
N ASP A 61 -21.81 -16.07 12.25
CA ASP A 61 -22.18 -14.75 11.75
C ASP A 61 -23.33 -14.14 12.56
N SER A 62 -24.35 -14.94 12.89
CA SER A 62 -25.47 -14.46 13.71
C SER A 62 -24.98 -14.03 15.10
N TYR A 63 -24.06 -14.79 15.72
CA TYR A 63 -23.43 -14.38 16.99
C TYR A 63 -22.62 -13.10 16.84
N LEU A 64 -21.84 -12.97 15.75
CA LEU A 64 -21.06 -11.77 15.47
C LEU A 64 -21.97 -10.53 15.35
N LYS A 65 -23.03 -10.62 14.54
CA LYS A 65 -24.00 -9.55 14.28
C LYS A 65 -24.84 -9.17 15.50
N THR A 66 -24.94 -10.05 16.50
CA THR A 66 -25.65 -9.77 17.76
C THR A 66 -24.71 -9.38 18.91
N GLY A 67 -23.42 -9.19 18.64
CA GLY A 67 -22.42 -8.80 19.64
C GLY A 67 -21.97 -9.93 20.58
N SER A 68 -22.33 -11.18 20.29
CA SER A 68 -21.93 -12.36 21.06
C SER A 68 -20.54 -12.87 20.63
N TYR A 69 -19.53 -12.02 20.74
CA TYR A 69 -18.18 -12.25 20.19
C TYR A 69 -17.51 -13.51 20.72
N GLU A 70 -17.72 -13.87 22.00
CA GLU A 70 -17.15 -15.09 22.57
C GLU A 70 -17.71 -16.35 21.87
N ASN A 71 -19.04 -16.39 21.65
CA ASN A 71 -19.67 -17.50 20.95
C ASN A 71 -19.32 -17.52 19.46
N ALA A 72 -19.27 -16.35 18.82
CA ALA A 72 -18.81 -16.23 17.44
C ALA A 72 -17.39 -16.81 17.28
N SER A 73 -16.46 -16.39 18.14
CA SER A 73 -15.06 -16.81 18.10
C SER A 73 -14.88 -18.32 18.29
N LYS A 74 -15.65 -18.93 19.19
CA LYS A 74 -15.62 -20.39 19.41
C LYS A 74 -16.17 -21.14 18.21
N THR A 75 -17.29 -20.67 17.67
CA THR A 75 -18.00 -21.32 16.56
C THR A 75 -17.17 -21.25 15.27
N TYR A 76 -16.59 -20.09 14.95
CA TYR A 76 -15.65 -19.97 13.82
C TYR A 76 -14.44 -20.89 13.96
N LEU A 77 -13.82 -20.90 15.14
CA LEU A 77 -12.65 -21.74 15.39
C LEU A 77 -12.99 -23.24 15.28
N GLU A 78 -14.21 -23.65 15.63
CA GLU A 78 -14.69 -25.02 15.45
C GLU A 78 -14.78 -25.41 13.97
N VAL A 79 -15.31 -24.53 13.12
CA VAL A 79 -15.33 -24.74 11.66
C VAL A 79 -13.92 -24.77 11.10
N PHE A 80 -13.07 -23.80 11.43
CA PHE A 80 -11.68 -23.74 10.96
C PHE A 80 -10.86 -24.99 11.30
N LYS A 81 -11.14 -25.64 12.44
CA LYS A 81 -10.50 -26.91 12.83
C LYS A 81 -10.97 -28.11 12.01
N ARG A 82 -12.21 -28.09 11.54
CA ARG A 82 -12.83 -29.17 10.75
C ARG A 82 -12.54 -29.02 9.27
N ASP A 83 -12.42 -27.79 8.81
CA ASP A 83 -12.34 -27.42 7.42
C ASP A 83 -11.24 -26.38 7.22
N SER A 84 -10.08 -26.85 6.76
CA SER A 84 -8.96 -25.98 6.43
C SER A 84 -9.18 -25.15 5.16
N THR A 85 -10.31 -25.32 4.46
CA THR A 85 -10.68 -24.58 3.24
C THR A 85 -11.70 -23.46 3.50
N MET A 86 -11.98 -23.17 4.78
CA MET A 86 -12.78 -22.01 5.20
C MET A 86 -12.31 -20.74 4.48
N SER A 87 -13.26 -19.99 3.89
CA SER A 87 -12.93 -18.82 3.08
C SER A 87 -12.18 -17.76 3.88
N ASN A 88 -11.38 -16.95 3.17
CA ASN A 88 -10.69 -15.81 3.75
C ASN A 88 -11.65 -14.85 4.46
N HIS A 89 -12.86 -14.67 3.93
CA HIS A 89 -13.86 -13.81 4.56
C HIS A 89 -14.29 -14.29 5.95
N TYR A 90 -14.59 -15.58 6.10
CA TYR A 90 -14.89 -16.15 7.42
C TYR A 90 -13.67 -16.16 8.33
N PHE A 91 -12.47 -16.27 7.75
CA PHE A 91 -11.22 -16.13 8.49
C PHE A 91 -11.06 -14.71 9.07
N ASN A 92 -11.37 -13.66 8.31
CA ASN A 92 -11.39 -12.28 8.82
C ASN A 92 -12.36 -12.15 10.00
N LYS A 93 -13.60 -12.60 9.83
CA LYS A 93 -14.65 -12.55 10.87
C LYS A 93 -14.25 -13.29 12.15
N MET A 94 -13.56 -14.41 12.01
CA MET A 94 -12.95 -15.09 13.15
C MET A 94 -11.93 -14.19 13.86
N LEU A 95 -11.01 -13.55 13.13
CA LEU A 95 -10.01 -12.65 13.72
C LEU A 95 -10.64 -11.39 14.34
N GLN A 96 -11.66 -10.80 13.72
CA GLN A 96 -12.46 -9.71 14.31
C GLN A 96 -13.05 -10.15 15.67
N SER A 97 -13.61 -11.36 15.75
CA SER A 97 -14.15 -11.88 17.02
C SER A 97 -13.06 -12.15 18.07
N PHE A 98 -11.84 -12.51 17.67
CA PHE A 98 -10.69 -12.58 18.58
C PHE A 98 -10.27 -11.20 19.06
N TYR A 99 -10.27 -10.19 18.19
CA TYR A 99 -9.99 -8.81 18.57
C TYR A 99 -10.93 -8.33 19.68
N LYS A 100 -12.25 -8.48 19.48
CA LYS A 100 -13.27 -8.03 20.44
C LYS A 100 -13.29 -8.84 21.75
N THR A 101 -12.59 -9.98 21.83
CA THR A 101 -12.53 -10.82 23.05
C THR A 101 -11.19 -10.82 23.78
N SER A 102 -10.08 -10.60 23.06
CA SER A 102 -8.72 -10.77 23.61
C SER A 102 -7.72 -9.72 23.10
N GLY A 103 -8.16 -8.73 22.32
CA GLY A 103 -7.31 -7.70 21.74
C GLY A 103 -6.32 -8.21 20.69
N GLN A 104 -5.28 -7.41 20.43
CA GLN A 104 -4.32 -7.67 19.33
C GLN A 104 -3.39 -8.86 19.58
N ASP A 105 -3.05 -9.18 20.84
CA ASP A 105 -2.05 -10.21 21.17
C ASP A 105 -2.45 -11.59 20.64
N ARG A 106 -3.74 -11.93 20.75
CA ARG A 106 -4.27 -13.20 20.24
C ARG A 106 -4.21 -13.29 18.73
N ILE A 107 -4.45 -12.17 18.03
CA ILE A 107 -4.36 -12.10 16.57
C ILE A 107 -2.91 -12.29 16.13
N LYS A 108 -1.96 -11.54 16.71
CA LYS A 108 -0.54 -11.64 16.39
C LYS A 108 0.02 -13.05 16.63
N ALA A 109 -0.35 -13.68 17.75
CA ALA A 109 0.02 -15.07 18.01
C ALA A 109 -0.60 -16.07 17.01
N PHE A 110 -1.81 -15.78 16.51
CA PHE A 110 -2.45 -16.61 15.50
C PHE A 110 -1.77 -16.43 14.13
N LEU A 111 -1.51 -15.19 13.71
CA LEU A 111 -0.83 -14.88 12.45
C LEU A 111 0.59 -15.45 12.42
N SER A 112 1.34 -15.43 13.52
CA SER A 112 2.70 -16.01 13.55
C SER A 112 2.71 -17.54 13.36
N THR A 113 1.62 -18.23 13.70
CA THR A 113 1.52 -19.69 13.60
C THR A 113 0.77 -20.17 12.35
N LYS A 114 -0.07 -19.32 11.75
CA LYS A 114 -0.97 -19.67 10.65
C LYS A 114 -0.94 -18.71 9.46
N GLY A 115 -0.12 -17.66 9.51
CA GLY A 115 -0.04 -16.61 8.49
C GLY A 115 0.62 -17.03 7.18
N SER A 116 1.29 -18.20 7.13
CA SER A 116 1.96 -18.69 5.90
C SER A 116 1.02 -18.94 4.72
N GLY A 117 -0.29 -19.02 4.95
CA GLY A 117 -1.32 -19.17 3.92
C GLY A 117 -1.98 -17.84 3.49
N LEU A 118 -1.56 -16.71 4.07
CA LEU A 118 -2.09 -15.38 3.77
C LEU A 118 -1.22 -14.68 2.73
N SER A 119 -1.80 -13.69 2.02
CA SER A 119 -1.03 -12.87 1.08
C SER A 119 0.00 -12.01 1.80
N ASN A 120 1.11 -11.71 1.12
CA ASN A 120 2.15 -10.84 1.66
C ASN A 120 1.60 -9.43 1.91
N GLU A 121 0.72 -8.95 1.01
CA GLU A 121 0.05 -7.66 1.13
C GLU A 121 -0.80 -7.57 2.39
N LEU A 122 -1.52 -8.64 2.76
CA LEU A 122 -2.34 -8.66 3.96
C LEU A 122 -1.49 -8.59 5.23
N LEU A 123 -0.40 -9.37 5.29
CA LEU A 123 0.52 -9.38 6.41
C LEU A 123 1.18 -8.00 6.56
N GLU A 124 1.70 -7.44 5.47
CA GLU A 124 2.32 -6.12 5.44
C GLU A 124 1.35 -5.00 5.85
N ASN A 125 0.12 -5.00 5.32
CA ASN A 125 -0.91 -4.03 5.69
C ASN A 125 -1.24 -4.13 7.20
N SER A 126 -1.34 -5.36 7.72
CA SER A 126 -1.66 -5.60 9.13
C SER A 126 -0.54 -5.15 10.07
N ASP A 127 0.71 -5.50 9.78
CA ASP A 127 1.86 -5.11 10.59
C ASP A 127 2.05 -3.58 10.58
N PHE A 128 1.92 -2.96 9.41
CA PHE A 128 1.98 -1.52 9.25
C PHE A 128 0.91 -0.80 10.09
N ASN A 129 -0.36 -1.19 9.97
CA ASN A 129 -1.44 -0.52 10.69
C ASN A 129 -1.40 -0.79 12.20
N PHE A 130 -1.01 -1.98 12.64
CA PHE A 130 -0.81 -2.24 14.08
C PHE A 130 0.28 -1.35 14.67
N GLU A 131 1.38 -1.15 13.96
CA GLU A 131 2.45 -0.24 14.40
C GLU A 131 1.99 1.22 14.35
N LEU A 132 1.35 1.63 13.25
CA LEU A 132 0.88 3.00 13.05
C LEU A 132 -0.12 3.45 14.11
N LEU A 133 -1.12 2.62 14.41
CA LEU A 133 -2.12 2.90 15.43
C LEU A 133 -1.46 3.00 16.82
N LYS A 134 -0.45 2.17 17.09
CA LYS A 134 0.31 2.19 18.34
C LYS A 134 1.19 3.44 18.46
N SER A 135 1.90 3.83 17.39
CA SER A 135 2.81 4.97 17.40
C SER A 135 2.08 6.31 17.48
N ASN A 136 0.80 6.34 17.06
CA ASN A 136 -0.04 7.53 17.10
C ASN A 136 -1.01 7.55 18.30
N LEU A 137 -0.87 6.66 19.29
CA LEU A 137 -1.69 6.70 20.51
C LEU A 137 -1.55 8.06 21.21
N GLY A 138 -2.66 8.80 21.31
CA GLY A 138 -2.70 10.14 21.93
C GLY A 138 -2.41 11.30 20.96
N SER A 139 -2.19 11.02 19.67
CA SER A 139 -2.17 12.04 18.63
C SER A 139 -3.61 12.41 18.30
N GLU A 140 -4.15 13.47 18.92
CA GLU A 140 -5.45 14.00 18.50
C GLU A 140 -5.29 14.65 17.12
N LEU A 141 -6.14 14.24 16.18
CA LEU A 141 -6.30 14.92 14.91
C LEU A 141 -6.70 16.38 15.20
N ASN A 142 -6.01 17.35 14.58
CA ASN A 142 -6.20 18.80 14.80
C ASN A 142 -7.49 19.34 14.15
N TYR A 143 -8.63 18.68 14.34
CA TYR A 143 -9.92 19.16 13.86
C TYR A 143 -11.08 18.65 14.70
N GLU A 144 -12.12 19.48 14.81
CA GLU A 144 -13.35 19.16 15.52
C GLU A 144 -14.35 18.48 14.57
N ILE A 145 -14.96 17.41 15.06
CA ILE A 145 -16.01 16.67 14.36
C ILE A 145 -17.36 17.04 14.96
N PHE A 146 -18.33 17.36 14.10
CA PHE A 146 -19.67 17.75 14.52
C PHE A 146 -20.74 16.85 13.89
N ASN A 147 -21.80 16.54 14.65
CA ASN A 147 -22.98 15.86 14.12
C ASN A 147 -23.84 16.87 13.33
N ILE A 148 -24.29 16.52 12.13
CA ILE A 148 -25.05 17.46 11.30
C ILE A 148 -26.49 17.64 11.80
N SER A 149 -27.04 18.83 11.59
CA SER A 149 -28.42 19.13 11.97
C SER A 149 -29.45 18.30 11.19
N ALA A 150 -29.10 17.84 9.98
CA ALA A 150 -29.94 17.01 9.11
C ALA A 150 -30.27 15.61 9.66
N ASN A 151 -29.42 15.06 10.54
CA ASN A 151 -29.61 13.72 11.10
C ASN A 151 -30.96 13.60 11.83
N SER A 152 -31.52 12.41 11.74
CA SER A 152 -32.80 11.96 12.27
C SER A 152 -32.62 10.87 13.33
N PRO A 153 -33.70 10.42 13.98
CA PRO A 153 -33.66 9.24 14.86
C PRO A 153 -33.55 7.89 14.12
N GLN A 154 -33.46 7.89 12.78
CA GLN A 154 -33.25 6.70 11.94
C GLN A 154 -31.80 6.70 11.42
N ALA A 155 -31.40 5.64 10.72
CA ALA A 155 -30.11 5.61 10.04
C ALA A 155 -30.03 6.70 8.95
N ASP A 156 -28.97 7.50 8.98
CA ASP A 156 -28.60 8.52 8.01
C ASP A 156 -27.12 8.34 7.62
N PHE A 157 -26.87 8.02 6.35
CA PHE A 157 -25.52 7.59 5.96
C PHE A 157 -25.18 7.77 4.47
N SER A 158 -23.90 7.56 4.15
CA SER A 158 -23.29 7.73 2.83
C SER A 158 -23.54 9.12 2.24
N PRO A 159 -23.01 10.18 2.89
CA PRO A 159 -23.08 11.53 2.36
C PRO A 159 -22.33 11.64 1.03
N THR A 160 -22.82 12.50 0.14
CA THR A 160 -22.10 12.96 -1.05
C THR A 160 -22.42 14.42 -1.34
N PHE A 161 -21.49 15.11 -1.98
CA PHE A 161 -21.68 16.50 -2.36
C PHE A 161 -22.60 16.62 -3.60
N TYR A 162 -23.54 17.56 -3.54
CA TYR A 162 -24.40 17.96 -4.64
C TYR A 162 -24.42 19.50 -4.66
N ASP A 163 -23.47 20.10 -5.37
CA ASP A 163 -23.21 21.55 -5.35
C ASP A 163 -23.04 22.11 -3.92
N ASP A 164 -23.91 23.02 -3.50
CA ASP A 164 -23.97 23.61 -2.16
C ASP A 164 -24.79 22.78 -1.16
N LYS A 165 -25.12 21.53 -1.51
CA LYS A 165 -25.95 20.62 -0.73
C LYS A 165 -25.25 19.29 -0.50
N LEU A 166 -25.83 18.52 0.40
CA LEU A 166 -25.43 17.17 0.77
C LEU A 166 -26.58 16.22 0.42
N LEU A 167 -26.31 15.22 -0.41
CA LEU A 167 -27.19 14.06 -0.60
C LEU A 167 -26.77 12.95 0.35
N PHE A 168 -27.73 12.17 0.83
CA PHE A 168 -27.46 11.04 1.70
C PHE A 168 -28.63 10.05 1.73
N SER A 169 -28.39 8.84 2.24
CA SER A 169 -29.39 7.79 2.41
C SER A 169 -30.04 7.90 3.79
N SER A 170 -31.34 7.67 3.89
CA SER A 170 -32.03 7.67 5.17
C SER A 170 -33.14 6.62 5.25
N GLY A 171 -33.30 6.01 6.42
CA GLY A 171 -34.44 5.16 6.79
C GLY A 171 -35.66 5.94 7.28
N ARG A 172 -35.60 7.28 7.31
CA ARG A 172 -36.71 8.13 7.77
C ARG A 172 -37.94 8.01 6.87
N GLY A 173 -39.10 7.84 7.49
CA GLY A 173 -40.39 7.87 6.79
C GLY A 173 -40.74 9.30 6.36
N HIS A 174 -41.32 9.48 5.17
CA HIS A 174 -41.66 10.82 4.66
C HIS A 174 -43.01 10.89 3.92
N GLY A 175 -44.01 10.13 4.39
CA GLY A 175 -45.39 10.21 3.87
C GLY A 175 -45.62 9.61 2.48
N ASN A 176 -44.57 9.16 1.79
CA ASN A 176 -44.61 8.63 0.43
C ASN A 176 -44.97 7.13 0.33
N GLY A 177 -45.55 6.54 1.37
CA GLY A 177 -46.03 5.15 1.34
C GLY A 177 -44.94 4.07 1.34
N LYS A 178 -43.68 4.40 1.65
CA LYS A 178 -42.65 3.36 1.89
C LYS A 178 -43.03 2.53 3.10
N GLU A 179 -43.04 1.22 2.91
CA GLU A 179 -43.33 0.27 3.98
C GLU A 179 -42.16 0.12 4.94
N LEU A 180 -42.45 -0.47 6.11
CA LEU A 180 -41.46 -0.87 7.09
C LEU A 180 -40.59 -2.00 6.50
N TYR A 181 -39.28 -1.76 6.44
CA TYR A 181 -38.29 -2.79 6.16
C TYR A 181 -37.99 -3.56 7.44
N LYS A 182 -38.58 -4.75 7.57
CA LYS A 182 -38.52 -5.56 8.80
C LYS A 182 -37.10 -5.77 9.35
N PRO A 183 -36.06 -6.04 8.54
CA PRO A 183 -34.72 -6.28 9.06
C PRO A 183 -34.12 -5.13 9.87
N SER A 184 -34.30 -3.88 9.45
CA SER A 184 -33.83 -2.71 10.20
C SER A 184 -34.85 -2.21 11.22
N GLY A 185 -36.14 -2.48 11.01
CA GLY A 185 -37.23 -1.85 11.76
C GLY A 185 -37.44 -0.38 11.37
N GLU A 186 -36.86 0.07 10.26
CA GLU A 186 -37.03 1.41 9.68
C GLU A 186 -37.77 1.33 8.34
N SER A 187 -38.04 2.46 7.67
CA SER A 187 -38.61 2.42 6.32
C SER A 187 -37.57 1.91 5.31
N TYR A 188 -38.02 1.43 4.14
CA TYR A 188 -37.11 1.25 3.01
C TYR A 188 -36.33 2.56 2.75
N LEU A 189 -35.01 2.46 2.68
CA LEU A 189 -34.10 3.60 2.45
C LEU A 189 -34.51 4.47 1.26
N ASP A 190 -34.42 5.78 1.40
CA ASP A 190 -34.54 6.76 0.32
C ASP A 190 -33.41 7.79 0.38
N ILE A 191 -33.28 8.59 -0.69
CA ILE A 191 -32.27 9.64 -0.81
C ILE A 191 -32.89 10.97 -0.38
N PHE A 192 -32.17 11.68 0.48
CA PHE A 192 -32.51 13.00 1.01
C PHE A 192 -31.45 14.01 0.62
N VAL A 193 -31.84 15.28 0.63
CA VAL A 193 -30.98 16.42 0.34
C VAL A 193 -31.07 17.44 1.47
N SER A 194 -29.93 18.03 1.84
CA SER A 194 -29.85 19.11 2.82
C SER A 194 -28.87 20.19 2.35
N ARG A 195 -29.16 21.47 2.64
CA ARG A 195 -28.28 22.60 2.31
C ARG A 195 -27.10 22.64 3.28
N ILE A 196 -25.89 22.83 2.72
CA ILE A 196 -24.66 23.05 3.49
C ILE A 196 -24.53 24.55 3.78
N GLU A 197 -24.42 24.89 5.07
CA GLU A 197 -24.17 26.26 5.52
C GLU A 197 -22.66 26.60 5.45
N GLN A 198 -22.31 27.88 5.60
CA GLN A 198 -20.93 28.35 5.54
C GLN A 198 -19.99 27.68 6.57
N ASN A 199 -20.51 27.25 7.72
CA ASN A 199 -19.74 26.53 8.73
C ASN A 199 -19.60 25.02 8.44
N GLY A 200 -20.15 24.53 7.32
CA GLY A 200 -20.17 23.12 6.96
C GLY A 200 -21.32 22.32 7.60
N ASN A 201 -22.16 22.91 8.45
CA ASN A 201 -23.32 22.19 8.97
C ASN A 201 -24.38 22.01 7.87
N ALA A 202 -24.94 20.80 7.78
CA ALA A 202 -26.09 20.53 6.91
C ALA A 202 -27.39 20.62 7.73
N ASN A 203 -28.31 21.48 7.29
CA ASN A 203 -29.56 21.83 7.99
C ASN A 203 -30.68 20.80 7.76
N SER A 204 -31.96 21.20 7.83
CA SER A 204 -33.10 20.31 7.61
C SER A 204 -33.06 19.62 6.26
N ALA A 205 -33.32 18.32 6.25
CA ALA A 205 -33.34 17.53 5.03
C ALA A 205 -34.75 17.34 4.47
N THR A 206 -34.83 17.28 3.14
CA THR A 206 -36.06 16.97 2.39
C THR A 206 -35.80 15.79 1.45
N PRO A 207 -36.84 15.02 1.07
CA PRO A 207 -36.68 13.97 0.05
C PRO A 207 -36.10 14.54 -1.24
N PHE A 208 -35.23 13.78 -1.89
CA PHE A 208 -34.64 14.19 -3.16
C PHE A 208 -35.55 13.77 -4.32
N THR A 209 -36.09 14.76 -5.05
CA THR A 209 -37.20 14.56 -6.01
C THR A 209 -36.77 14.53 -7.48
N LEU A 210 -35.48 14.66 -7.78
CA LEU A 210 -34.98 14.65 -9.17
C LEU A 210 -34.70 13.26 -9.72
N ILE A 211 -35.06 12.20 -8.99
CA ILE A 211 -34.96 10.81 -9.43
C ILE A 211 -36.32 10.11 -9.28
N PRO A 212 -36.61 9.07 -10.08
CA PRO A 212 -37.87 8.34 -9.96
C PRO A 212 -38.17 7.83 -8.55
N SER A 213 -39.45 7.80 -8.19
CA SER A 213 -39.92 7.19 -6.95
C SER A 213 -39.79 5.67 -7.01
N SER A 214 -39.52 5.03 -5.87
CA SER A 214 -39.53 3.58 -5.72
C SER A 214 -40.09 3.21 -4.36
N SER A 215 -40.87 2.12 -4.29
CA SER A 215 -41.36 1.57 -3.02
C SER A 215 -40.27 0.86 -2.21
N PHE A 216 -39.13 0.55 -2.84
CA PHE A 216 -38.01 -0.20 -2.25
C PHE A 216 -36.78 0.69 -2.05
N HIS A 217 -35.63 0.10 -1.72
CA HIS A 217 -34.42 0.86 -1.42
C HIS A 217 -33.96 1.72 -2.60
N LYS A 218 -33.65 2.98 -2.30
CA LYS A 218 -32.76 3.87 -3.06
C LYS A 218 -31.71 4.39 -2.08
N ALA A 219 -30.43 4.17 -2.34
CA ALA A 219 -29.39 4.45 -1.37
C ALA A 219 -28.04 4.79 -2.02
N THR A 220 -27.10 5.24 -1.19
CA THR A 220 -25.69 5.55 -1.47
C THR A 220 -25.53 6.38 -2.75
N PRO A 221 -26.11 7.59 -2.81
CA PRO A 221 -26.05 8.41 -4.00
C PRO A 221 -24.62 8.90 -4.26
N TYR A 222 -24.30 9.12 -5.53
CA TYR A 222 -23.15 9.89 -5.98
C TYR A 222 -23.56 10.79 -7.13
N TYR A 223 -23.18 12.07 -7.07
CA TYR A 223 -23.46 13.05 -8.12
C TYR A 223 -22.19 13.41 -8.89
N SER A 224 -22.25 13.22 -10.21
CA SER A 224 -21.25 13.68 -11.17
C SER A 224 -21.68 15.05 -11.70
N ASN A 225 -20.98 16.11 -11.25
CA ASN A 225 -21.31 17.48 -11.63
C ASN A 225 -21.01 17.75 -13.12
N ALA A 226 -19.96 17.15 -13.69
CA ALA A 226 -19.61 17.42 -15.08
C ALA A 226 -20.58 16.77 -16.07
N GLN A 227 -21.25 15.68 -15.68
CA GLN A 227 -22.20 14.95 -16.52
C GLN A 227 -23.65 15.23 -16.16
N GLU A 228 -23.91 15.89 -15.02
CA GLU A 228 -25.26 16.07 -14.46
C GLU A 228 -25.96 14.70 -14.27
N ILE A 229 -25.22 13.70 -13.80
CA ILE A 229 -25.69 12.32 -13.58
C ILE A 229 -25.66 11.97 -12.10
N ILE A 230 -26.73 11.34 -11.62
CA ILE A 230 -26.80 10.74 -10.29
C ILE A 230 -26.73 9.22 -10.42
N PHE A 231 -25.72 8.64 -9.78
CA PHE A 231 -25.56 7.20 -9.62
C PHE A 231 -26.06 6.80 -8.23
N TYR A 232 -26.81 5.71 -8.13
CA TYR A 232 -27.35 5.26 -6.85
C TYR A 232 -27.69 3.77 -6.87
N VAL A 233 -27.80 3.20 -5.67
CA VAL A 233 -28.11 1.80 -5.45
C VAL A 233 -29.61 1.61 -5.30
N LEU A 234 -30.15 0.55 -5.90
CA LEU A 234 -31.55 0.15 -5.81
C LEU A 234 -31.72 -1.31 -5.44
N SER A 235 -32.82 -1.66 -4.77
CA SER A 235 -33.27 -3.05 -4.71
C SER A 235 -33.57 -3.59 -6.10
N ASN A 236 -33.20 -4.85 -6.36
CA ASN A 236 -33.70 -5.54 -7.54
C ASN A 236 -35.21 -5.76 -7.42
N ALA A 237 -35.95 -5.13 -8.33
CA ALA A 237 -37.41 -5.18 -8.37
C ALA A 237 -37.92 -5.07 -9.81
N ASP A 238 -39.18 -5.46 -10.01
CA ASP A 238 -39.97 -5.23 -11.23
C ASP A 238 -41.38 -4.72 -10.86
N GLU A 239 -42.29 -4.69 -11.83
CA GLU A 239 -43.68 -4.29 -11.63
C GLU A 239 -44.46 -5.18 -10.64
N ASN A 240 -43.98 -6.39 -10.40
CA ASN A 240 -44.59 -7.39 -9.51
C ASN A 240 -43.99 -7.38 -8.09
N GLY A 241 -42.90 -6.64 -7.86
CA GLY A 241 -42.28 -6.47 -6.55
C GLY A 241 -40.78 -6.77 -6.53
N LEU A 242 -40.27 -7.20 -5.37
CA LEU A 242 -38.87 -7.56 -5.20
C LEU A 242 -38.54 -8.84 -5.96
N LEU A 243 -37.36 -8.86 -6.60
CA LEU A 243 -36.79 -10.05 -7.22
C LEU A 243 -35.80 -10.71 -6.24
N TYR A 244 -35.69 -12.03 -6.30
CA TYR A 244 -34.87 -12.81 -5.37
C TYR A 244 -34.00 -13.82 -6.13
N SER A 245 -32.82 -14.10 -5.58
CA SER A 245 -31.95 -15.20 -6.02
C SER A 245 -32.58 -16.57 -5.73
N GLU A 246 -31.93 -17.64 -6.21
CA GLU A 246 -32.32 -19.02 -5.84
C GLU A 246 -32.25 -19.28 -4.31
N GLU A 247 -31.39 -18.54 -3.61
CA GLU A 247 -31.23 -18.59 -2.15
C GLU A 247 -32.24 -17.69 -1.40
N GLY A 248 -33.13 -17.01 -2.13
CA GLY A 248 -34.14 -16.12 -1.54
C GLY A 248 -33.61 -14.76 -1.10
N LYS A 249 -32.44 -14.34 -1.58
CA LYS A 249 -31.83 -13.03 -1.27
C LYS A 249 -32.26 -11.97 -2.28
N ASN A 250 -32.66 -10.79 -1.81
CA ASN A 250 -32.78 -9.61 -2.68
C ASN A 250 -31.40 -8.97 -2.84
N THR A 251 -30.88 -8.92 -4.06
CA THR A 251 -29.62 -8.26 -4.37
C THR A 251 -29.83 -6.79 -4.76
N LEU A 252 -28.76 -6.01 -4.69
CA LEU A 252 -28.78 -4.59 -5.00
C LEU A 252 -28.13 -4.31 -6.36
N ALA A 253 -28.70 -3.37 -7.11
CA ALA A 253 -28.24 -2.93 -8.42
C ALA A 253 -27.72 -1.50 -8.35
N ILE A 254 -26.83 -1.12 -9.27
CA ILE A 254 -26.46 0.29 -9.50
C ILE A 254 -27.21 0.78 -10.75
N GLY A 255 -27.91 1.90 -10.60
CA GLY A 255 -28.51 2.63 -11.71
C GLY A 255 -27.98 4.06 -11.80
N LYS A 256 -28.27 4.69 -12.93
CA LYS A 256 -28.03 6.12 -13.15
C LYS A 256 -29.31 6.84 -13.57
N ASN A 257 -29.33 8.14 -13.32
CA ASN A 257 -30.33 9.05 -13.85
C ASN A 257 -29.66 10.39 -14.18
N GLU A 258 -29.81 10.83 -15.43
CA GLU A 258 -29.50 12.21 -15.83
C GLU A 258 -30.55 13.15 -15.23
N ILE A 259 -30.17 14.37 -14.84
CA ILE A 259 -31.14 15.37 -14.38
C ILE A 259 -32.14 15.63 -15.51
N ASP A 260 -33.43 15.37 -15.26
CA ASP A 260 -34.54 15.39 -16.25
C ASP A 260 -34.50 14.29 -17.34
N GLY A 261 -33.65 13.27 -17.18
CA GLY A 261 -33.54 12.12 -18.08
C GLY A 261 -34.25 10.86 -17.59
N GLU A 262 -34.21 9.82 -18.42
CA GLU A 262 -34.73 8.51 -18.09
C GLU A 262 -33.78 7.74 -17.15
N PHE A 263 -34.34 6.82 -16.38
CA PHE A 263 -33.57 5.94 -15.51
C PHE A 263 -32.97 4.76 -16.29
N GLU A 264 -31.73 4.40 -15.98
CA GLU A 264 -31.02 3.25 -16.58
C GLU A 264 -30.37 2.38 -15.51
N TYR A 265 -30.54 1.06 -15.62
CA TYR A 265 -29.73 0.10 -14.85
C TYR A 265 -28.34 -0.05 -15.48
N LEU A 266 -27.29 0.14 -14.70
CA LEU A 266 -25.90 -0.04 -15.15
C LEU A 266 -25.36 -1.42 -14.77
N LEU A 267 -25.52 -1.80 -13.51
CA LEU A 267 -25.09 -3.09 -12.98
C LEU A 267 -26.26 -3.73 -12.26
N ARG A 268 -26.70 -4.89 -12.77
CA ARG A 268 -27.87 -5.60 -12.27
C ARG A 268 -27.67 -7.10 -12.42
N ASP A 269 -27.62 -7.80 -11.31
CA ASP A 269 -27.55 -9.26 -11.24
C ASP A 269 -28.35 -9.78 -10.04
N LEU A 270 -28.91 -10.98 -10.12
CA LEU A 270 -29.72 -11.56 -9.05
C LEU A 270 -28.90 -12.32 -7.99
N ASN A 271 -27.63 -12.62 -8.27
CA ASN A 271 -26.73 -13.34 -7.35
C ASN A 271 -25.64 -12.41 -6.79
N THR A 272 -25.25 -11.38 -7.53
CA THR A 272 -24.30 -10.34 -7.11
C THR A 272 -25.00 -9.03 -6.79
N SER A 273 -24.63 -8.43 -5.67
CA SER A 273 -25.03 -7.08 -5.30
C SER A 273 -23.92 -6.08 -5.62
N PHE A 274 -24.35 -4.87 -6.00
CA PHE A 274 -23.48 -3.74 -6.30
C PHE A 274 -23.79 -2.58 -5.35
N TYR A 275 -22.74 -1.93 -4.85
CA TYR A 275 -22.84 -0.96 -3.76
C TYR A 275 -21.94 0.27 -4.00
N TYR A 276 -22.29 1.39 -3.36
CA TYR A 276 -21.44 2.59 -3.24
C TYR A 276 -20.78 3.07 -4.55
N PRO A 277 -21.56 3.50 -5.56
CA PRO A 277 -21.01 4.05 -6.79
C PRO A 277 -20.20 5.32 -6.52
N PHE A 278 -19.08 5.48 -7.21
CA PHE A 278 -18.29 6.70 -7.25
C PHE A 278 -17.76 6.93 -8.67
N TYR A 279 -18.06 8.08 -9.25
CA TYR A 279 -17.68 8.38 -10.63
C TYR A 279 -16.48 9.34 -10.69
N GLN A 280 -15.35 8.90 -11.25
CA GLN A 280 -14.16 9.72 -11.41
C GLN A 280 -14.15 10.42 -12.76
N GLU A 281 -14.46 11.71 -12.76
CA GLU A 281 -14.57 12.56 -13.97
C GLU A 281 -13.31 12.53 -14.84
N SER A 282 -12.13 12.63 -14.23
CA SER A 282 -10.85 12.76 -14.94
C SER A 282 -10.47 11.54 -15.78
N THR A 283 -10.98 10.36 -15.42
CA THR A 283 -10.63 9.09 -16.07
C THR A 283 -11.82 8.40 -16.73
N GLY A 284 -13.04 8.87 -16.46
CA GLY A 284 -14.27 8.21 -16.89
C GLY A 284 -14.51 6.86 -16.22
N LYS A 285 -13.89 6.60 -15.06
CA LYS A 285 -14.04 5.35 -14.31
C LYS A 285 -15.20 5.45 -13.32
N LEU A 286 -16.08 4.44 -13.32
CA LEU A 286 -17.06 4.22 -12.26
C LEU A 286 -16.54 3.17 -11.30
N PHE A 287 -16.23 3.58 -10.07
CA PHE A 287 -15.85 2.72 -8.96
C PHE A 287 -17.09 2.26 -8.20
N PHE A 288 -17.05 1.06 -7.63
CA PHE A 288 -18.13 0.49 -6.82
C PHE A 288 -17.61 -0.68 -5.99
N ALA A 289 -18.37 -1.11 -4.99
CA ALA A 289 -18.14 -2.35 -4.27
C ALA A 289 -19.08 -3.45 -4.77
N ALA A 290 -18.62 -4.70 -4.80
CA ALA A 290 -19.43 -5.86 -5.19
C ALA A 290 -18.97 -7.14 -4.48
N ASN A 291 -19.89 -8.08 -4.31
CA ASN A 291 -19.63 -9.40 -3.70
C ASN A 291 -19.56 -10.51 -4.76
N PHE A 292 -18.62 -10.38 -5.71
CA PHE A 292 -18.35 -11.45 -6.68
C PHE A 292 -17.80 -12.71 -5.98
N GLU A 293 -18.11 -13.89 -6.52
CA GLU A 293 -17.73 -15.18 -5.93
C GLU A 293 -16.20 -15.39 -5.91
N ASP A 294 -15.48 -14.82 -6.87
CA ASP A 294 -14.02 -14.89 -7.03
C ASP A 294 -13.26 -13.69 -6.43
N GLY A 295 -13.92 -12.92 -5.55
CA GLY A 295 -13.31 -11.82 -4.81
C GLY A 295 -12.33 -12.27 -3.70
N TYR A 296 -11.64 -11.30 -3.10
CA TYR A 296 -10.71 -11.50 -1.98
C TYR A 296 -11.44 -11.69 -0.64
N GLY A 297 -12.58 -11.01 -0.46
CA GLY A 297 -13.32 -10.97 0.79
C GLY A 297 -14.84 -11.04 0.62
N GLY A 298 -15.56 -10.31 1.47
CA GLY A 298 -17.02 -10.27 1.45
C GLY A 298 -17.54 -9.33 0.37
N THR A 299 -17.03 -8.10 0.33
CA THR A 299 -17.17 -7.18 -0.79
C THR A 299 -15.79 -6.67 -1.15
N ASP A 300 -15.54 -6.54 -2.44
CA ASP A 300 -14.32 -5.99 -2.99
C ASP A 300 -14.65 -4.70 -3.75
N LEU A 301 -13.67 -3.82 -3.89
CA LEU A 301 -13.75 -2.66 -4.77
C LEU A 301 -13.37 -3.02 -6.21
N TYR A 302 -14.14 -2.47 -7.13
CA TYR A 302 -13.95 -2.60 -8.58
C TYR A 302 -14.07 -1.24 -9.25
N TYR A 303 -13.60 -1.16 -10.49
CA TYR A 303 -14.00 -0.11 -11.41
C TYR A 303 -14.37 -0.65 -12.80
N VAL A 304 -15.15 0.12 -13.53
CA VAL A 304 -15.39 -0.05 -14.97
C VAL A 304 -15.03 1.22 -15.72
N TYR A 305 -14.59 1.08 -16.96
CA TYR A 305 -14.49 2.21 -17.88
C TYR A 305 -15.88 2.57 -18.39
N THR A 306 -16.13 3.86 -18.52
CA THR A 306 -17.38 4.36 -19.06
C THR A 306 -17.16 5.37 -20.20
N ASN A 307 -18.22 5.59 -20.98
CA ASN A 307 -18.32 6.68 -21.93
C ASN A 307 -19.65 7.40 -21.70
N GLY A 308 -19.63 8.62 -21.16
CA GLY A 308 -20.87 9.33 -20.76
C GLY A 308 -21.70 8.57 -19.73
N GLY A 309 -21.04 7.95 -18.74
CA GLY A 309 -21.69 7.15 -17.70
C GLY A 309 -22.23 5.79 -18.15
N GLN A 310 -22.06 5.40 -19.42
CA GLN A 310 -22.38 4.05 -19.91
C GLN A 310 -21.18 3.12 -19.76
N ILE A 311 -21.40 1.89 -19.27
CA ILE A 311 -20.34 0.91 -19.02
C ILE A 311 -19.79 0.35 -20.34
N MET A 312 -18.47 0.41 -20.50
CA MET A 312 -17.74 0.00 -21.70
C MET A 312 -16.77 -1.17 -21.48
N SER A 313 -16.64 -1.65 -20.23
CA SER A 313 -15.72 -2.73 -19.88
C SER A 313 -16.31 -3.68 -18.86
N ALA A 314 -15.70 -4.86 -18.73
CA ALA A 314 -15.90 -5.71 -17.57
C ALA A 314 -15.35 -5.01 -16.29
N PRO A 315 -15.87 -5.35 -15.10
CA PRO A 315 -15.32 -4.91 -13.82
C PRO A 315 -13.85 -5.30 -13.66
N VAL A 316 -13.03 -4.37 -13.19
CA VAL A 316 -11.62 -4.58 -12.85
C VAL A 316 -11.46 -4.49 -11.34
N ASN A 317 -11.03 -5.58 -10.71
CA ASN A 317 -10.76 -5.66 -9.27
C ASN A 317 -9.53 -4.80 -8.90
N LEU A 318 -9.58 -4.06 -7.79
CA LEU A 318 -8.49 -3.18 -7.34
C LEU A 318 -7.25 -3.93 -6.80
N GLY A 319 -7.32 -5.26 -6.70
CA GLY A 319 -6.21 -6.13 -6.33
C GLY A 319 -5.95 -6.24 -4.82
N PRO A 320 -5.03 -7.12 -4.41
CA PRO A 320 -4.87 -7.57 -3.02
C PRO A 320 -4.27 -6.52 -2.07
N ARG A 321 -3.80 -5.39 -2.62
CA ARG A 321 -3.33 -4.26 -1.82
C ARG A 321 -4.48 -3.49 -1.18
N ILE A 322 -5.61 -3.40 -1.90
CA ILE A 322 -6.83 -2.71 -1.47
C ILE A 322 -7.86 -3.72 -0.97
N ASN A 323 -8.19 -4.70 -1.81
CA ASN A 323 -9.18 -5.72 -1.51
C ASN A 323 -8.57 -6.80 -0.61
N SER A 324 -9.28 -7.07 0.47
CA SER A 324 -8.81 -7.86 1.58
C SER A 324 -9.81 -8.99 1.89
N PRO A 325 -9.52 -9.86 2.86
CA PRO A 325 -10.54 -10.77 3.38
C PRO A 325 -11.77 -10.08 3.99
N GLY A 326 -11.73 -8.77 4.25
CA GLY A 326 -12.83 -7.98 4.78
C GLY A 326 -13.91 -7.62 3.76
N ASN A 327 -14.74 -6.65 4.13
CA ASN A 327 -15.65 -5.94 3.24
C ASN A 327 -15.05 -4.58 2.93
N GLU A 328 -14.59 -4.35 1.70
CA GLU A 328 -14.23 -3.01 1.25
C GLU A 328 -15.43 -2.33 0.59
N ILE A 329 -15.76 -1.11 1.05
CA ILE A 329 -16.93 -0.35 0.61
C ILE A 329 -16.62 1.16 0.50
N SER A 330 -17.59 1.92 -0.01
CA SER A 330 -17.55 3.40 -0.03
C SER A 330 -16.28 3.99 -0.68
N PRO A 331 -15.90 3.60 -1.91
CA PRO A 331 -14.76 4.20 -2.58
C PRO A 331 -15.00 5.69 -2.84
N PHE A 332 -14.01 6.51 -2.59
CA PHE A 332 -14.02 7.94 -2.90
C PHE A 332 -12.61 8.40 -3.27
N ILE A 333 -12.45 9.03 -4.43
CA ILE A 333 -11.14 9.56 -4.83
C ILE A 333 -11.13 11.07 -4.66
N PHE A 334 -10.12 11.55 -3.94
CA PHE A 334 -9.81 12.97 -3.83
C PHE A 334 -8.33 13.19 -4.12
N GLU A 335 -8.06 13.99 -5.15
CA GLU A 335 -6.72 14.19 -5.70
C GLU A 335 -6.04 12.85 -6.05
N ASN A 336 -4.89 12.53 -5.46
CA ASN A 336 -4.13 11.29 -5.71
C ASN A 336 -4.41 10.17 -4.69
N SER A 337 -5.52 10.25 -3.94
CA SER A 337 -5.80 9.31 -2.85
C SER A 337 -7.18 8.67 -3.01
N LEU A 338 -7.20 7.33 -2.93
CA LEU A 338 -8.40 6.54 -2.74
C LEU A 338 -8.70 6.45 -1.23
N TYR A 339 -9.89 6.86 -0.86
CA TYR A 339 -10.50 6.64 0.44
C TYR A 339 -11.53 5.53 0.32
N PHE A 340 -11.59 4.64 1.29
CA PHE A 340 -12.57 3.56 1.34
C PHE A 340 -12.74 3.10 2.79
N ALA A 341 -13.80 2.37 3.08
CA ALA A 341 -13.98 1.75 4.39
C ALA A 341 -13.76 0.24 4.31
N SER A 342 -13.15 -0.34 5.33
CA SER A 342 -12.92 -1.79 5.44
C SER A 342 -13.18 -2.30 6.86
N ASP A 343 -13.75 -3.50 6.98
CA ASP A 343 -13.92 -4.22 8.25
C ASP A 343 -12.75 -5.19 8.54
N ILE A 344 -11.60 -5.00 7.92
CA ILE A 344 -10.46 -5.89 8.12
C ILE A 344 -9.97 -5.89 9.58
N PHE A 345 -9.58 -7.07 10.10
CA PHE A 345 -9.29 -7.32 11.52
C PHE A 345 -8.22 -6.44 12.19
N TYR A 346 -7.45 -5.65 11.43
CA TYR A 346 -6.39 -4.77 11.93
C TYR A 346 -6.80 -3.28 12.03
N GLY A 347 -8.10 -2.99 11.93
CA GLY A 347 -8.68 -1.67 12.22
C GLY A 347 -8.88 -1.38 13.71
N LEU A 348 -9.50 -0.23 14.01
CA LEU A 348 -9.90 0.18 15.37
C LEU A 348 -11.28 -0.37 15.74
N GLY A 349 -12.20 -0.39 14.78
CA GLY A 349 -13.63 -0.51 14.99
C GLY A 349 -14.26 -1.74 14.36
N GLY A 350 -15.52 -1.61 13.97
CA GLY A 350 -16.21 -2.59 13.13
C GLY A 350 -15.87 -2.37 11.65
N MET A 351 -16.03 -1.13 11.19
CA MET A 351 -15.66 -0.64 9.87
C MET A 351 -14.79 0.60 10.07
N ASP A 352 -13.66 0.68 9.37
CA ASP A 352 -12.71 1.79 9.49
C ASP A 352 -12.47 2.43 8.13
N ILE A 353 -12.31 3.75 8.08
CA ILE A 353 -11.91 4.49 6.89
C ILE A 353 -10.39 4.42 6.72
N TYR A 354 -9.97 3.98 5.53
CA TYR A 354 -8.59 3.90 5.09
C TYR A 354 -8.35 4.85 3.92
N LYS A 355 -7.08 5.24 3.76
CA LYS A 355 -6.56 6.00 2.62
C LYS A 355 -5.39 5.26 1.99
N SER A 356 -5.39 5.15 0.66
CA SER A 356 -4.24 4.68 -0.11
C SER A 356 -3.96 5.60 -1.29
N ASN A 357 -2.69 5.87 -1.58
CA ASN A 357 -2.29 6.74 -2.68
C ASN A 357 -2.10 5.94 -3.97
N PHE A 358 -2.47 6.54 -5.11
CA PHE A 358 -2.13 6.00 -6.42
C PHE A 358 -0.62 6.15 -6.66
N GLN A 359 0.00 5.08 -7.13
CA GLN A 359 1.41 5.03 -7.48
C GLN A 359 1.61 5.15 -9.00
N PRO A 360 2.79 5.63 -9.47
CA PRO A 360 3.03 5.85 -10.91
C PRO A 360 2.87 4.61 -11.80
N ASN A 361 3.01 3.41 -11.22
CA ASN A 361 2.86 2.11 -11.88
C ASN A 361 1.41 1.57 -11.85
N GLU A 362 0.41 2.44 -11.64
CA GLU A 362 -1.01 2.10 -11.51
C GLU A 362 -1.36 1.17 -10.33
N THR A 363 -0.45 1.04 -9.35
CA THR A 363 -0.71 0.33 -8.09
C THR A 363 -1.11 1.29 -6.96
N PHE A 364 -1.36 0.73 -5.79
CA PHE A 364 -1.74 1.45 -4.58
C PHE A 364 -0.64 1.37 -3.52
N SER A 365 -0.50 2.43 -2.71
CA SER A 365 0.30 2.37 -1.47
C SER A 365 -0.39 1.48 -0.42
N ILE A 366 0.29 1.25 0.70
CA ILE A 366 -0.34 0.59 1.85
C ILE A 366 -1.58 1.41 2.28
N PRO A 367 -2.76 0.78 2.47
CA PRO A 367 -3.92 1.45 3.07
C PRO A 367 -3.63 1.86 4.51
N ILE A 368 -3.80 3.15 4.78
CA ILE A 368 -3.54 3.78 6.07
C ILE A 368 -4.86 4.07 6.76
N ASN A 369 -5.06 3.51 7.95
CA ASN A 369 -6.19 3.86 8.80
C ASN A 369 -6.14 5.36 9.16
N LEU A 370 -7.27 6.07 9.06
CA LEU A 370 -7.34 7.51 9.31
C LEU A 370 -7.26 7.91 10.80
N GLY A 371 -7.24 6.94 11.71
CA GLY A 371 -7.00 7.15 13.13
C GLY A 371 -8.20 7.65 13.93
N ILE A 372 -8.01 7.75 15.23
CA ILE A 372 -9.04 8.16 16.20
C ILE A 372 -9.54 9.58 15.87
N GLY A 373 -10.85 9.72 15.79
CA GLY A 373 -11.52 10.95 15.37
C GLY A 373 -12.40 10.64 14.17
N ILE A 374 -11.77 10.40 13.02
CA ILE A 374 -12.50 9.90 11.84
C ILE A 374 -12.93 8.47 12.07
N ASN A 375 -12.03 7.61 12.56
CA ASN A 375 -12.36 6.26 12.98
C ASN A 375 -12.60 6.19 14.49
N SER A 376 -13.35 5.17 14.90
CA SER A 376 -13.84 4.92 16.25
C SER A 376 -13.84 3.41 16.56
N GLU A 377 -14.39 3.00 17.71
CA GLU A 377 -14.55 1.58 18.05
C GLU A 377 -15.77 0.93 17.37
N ASP A 378 -16.61 1.75 16.75
CA ASP A 378 -17.85 1.42 16.07
C ASP A 378 -17.62 1.37 14.54
N ASP A 379 -18.66 1.47 13.71
CA ASP A 379 -18.55 1.50 12.24
C ASP A 379 -18.36 2.93 11.74
N ASP A 380 -17.38 3.14 10.86
CA ASP A 380 -17.08 4.42 10.21
C ASP A 380 -16.90 4.22 8.70
N PHE A 381 -17.69 4.92 7.88
CA PHE A 381 -17.73 4.69 6.43
C PHE A 381 -18.30 5.89 5.66
N GLY A 382 -18.44 5.77 4.33
CA GLY A 382 -19.08 6.81 3.50
C GLY A 382 -18.32 8.14 3.49
N PHE A 383 -16.99 8.11 3.54
CA PHE A 383 -16.14 9.30 3.61
C PHE A 383 -16.15 10.10 2.30
N VAL A 384 -16.38 11.41 2.40
CA VAL A 384 -16.26 12.38 1.30
C VAL A 384 -15.54 13.62 1.78
N ILE A 385 -14.73 14.22 0.91
CA ILE A 385 -13.98 15.46 1.22
C ILE A 385 -13.83 16.34 -0.02
N ARG A 386 -13.82 17.67 0.16
CA ARG A 386 -13.56 18.65 -0.90
C ARG A 386 -12.83 19.88 -0.35
N ASN A 387 -12.28 20.69 -1.26
CA ASN A 387 -11.76 22.02 -0.93
C ASN A 387 -12.89 22.93 -0.45
N ASN A 388 -12.63 23.72 0.60
CA ASN A 388 -13.54 24.74 1.11
C ASN A 388 -13.08 26.16 0.71
N ASP A 389 -13.91 27.17 0.99
CA ASP A 389 -13.67 28.56 0.60
C ASP A 389 -12.50 29.25 1.33
N THR A 390 -11.90 28.58 2.32
CA THR A 390 -10.84 29.13 3.19
C THR A 390 -9.47 28.48 2.97
N ASN A 391 -9.25 27.86 1.80
CA ASN A 391 -8.06 27.04 1.49
C ASN A 391 -7.84 25.87 2.47
N GLY A 392 -8.90 25.41 3.13
CA GLY A 392 -8.93 24.16 3.87
C GLY A 392 -9.80 23.13 3.16
N LEU A 393 -10.17 22.09 3.90
CA LEU A 393 -10.99 20.99 3.44
C LEU A 393 -12.26 20.89 4.30
N LEU A 394 -13.38 20.58 3.66
CA LEU A 394 -14.64 20.21 4.29
C LEU A 394 -14.92 18.75 3.93
N GLY A 395 -15.20 17.93 4.93
CA GLY A 395 -15.55 16.53 4.72
C GLY A 395 -16.69 16.05 5.60
N TYR A 396 -17.25 14.91 5.19
CA TYR A 396 -18.29 14.18 5.91
C TYR A 396 -18.03 12.68 5.88
N PHE A 397 -18.56 11.98 6.86
CA PHE A 397 -18.58 10.51 6.90
C PHE A 397 -19.76 10.04 7.76
N SER A 398 -20.05 8.75 7.74
CA SER A 398 -21.11 8.10 8.50
C SER A 398 -20.53 7.28 9.63
N SER A 399 -21.22 7.27 10.77
CA SER A 399 -20.83 6.47 11.92
C SER A 399 -21.98 6.15 12.85
N ASN A 400 -21.95 4.99 13.49
CA ASN A 400 -22.84 4.61 14.59
C ASN A 400 -22.20 4.81 15.98
N ARG A 401 -21.17 5.67 16.05
CA ARG A 401 -20.54 6.08 17.31
C ARG A 401 -21.54 6.70 18.30
N LYS A 402 -21.24 6.55 19.59
CA LYS A 402 -22.02 7.19 20.66
C LYS A 402 -22.07 8.72 20.52
N GLY A 403 -23.22 9.30 20.85
CA GLY A 403 -23.45 10.75 20.81
C GLY A 403 -24.15 11.23 19.53
N GLY A 404 -24.44 10.33 18.59
CA GLY A 404 -25.33 10.56 17.45
C GLY A 404 -26.82 10.69 17.85
N LYS A 405 -27.68 10.97 16.86
CA LYS A 405 -29.14 11.05 17.00
C LYS A 405 -29.85 9.73 16.67
N GLY A 406 -29.29 8.93 15.78
CA GLY A 406 -29.90 7.74 15.19
C GLY A 406 -29.03 6.49 15.36
N ASN A 407 -29.20 5.54 14.44
CA ASN A 407 -28.37 4.33 14.37
C ASN A 407 -27.02 4.69 13.73
N ASP A 408 -27.02 4.93 12.41
CA ASP A 408 -25.93 5.61 11.72
C ASP A 408 -26.26 7.11 11.63
N ASP A 409 -25.28 7.94 11.90
CA ASP A 409 -25.35 9.39 11.80
C ASP A 409 -24.27 9.92 10.86
N ILE A 410 -24.55 11.07 10.22
CA ILE A 410 -23.55 11.79 9.42
C ILE A 410 -22.81 12.80 10.30
N TYR A 411 -21.50 12.77 10.23
CA TYR A 411 -20.60 13.69 10.91
C TYR A 411 -19.85 14.52 9.88
N GLY A 412 -19.66 15.82 10.17
CA GLY A 412 -18.87 16.75 9.36
C GLY A 412 -17.61 17.21 10.09
N PHE A 413 -16.62 17.65 9.33
CA PHE A 413 -15.38 18.20 9.87
C PHE A 413 -14.77 19.22 8.90
N ASN A 414 -14.01 20.17 9.45
CA ASN A 414 -13.17 21.10 8.70
C ASN A 414 -11.71 20.92 9.11
N VAL A 415 -10.80 20.85 8.14
CA VAL A 415 -9.37 20.62 8.40
C VAL A 415 -8.50 21.43 7.44
N ALA A 416 -7.32 21.85 7.88
CA ALA A 416 -6.39 22.62 7.03
C ALA A 416 -5.71 21.74 5.96
N GLU A 417 -5.37 20.50 6.31
CA GLU A 417 -4.67 19.55 5.45
C GLU A 417 -5.39 18.21 5.41
N LYS A 418 -5.02 17.32 4.49
CA LYS A 418 -5.68 16.02 4.35
C LYS A 418 -5.61 15.23 5.66
N PRO A 419 -6.74 14.66 6.13
CA PRO A 419 -6.74 13.83 7.33
C PRO A 419 -5.93 12.55 7.11
N GLY A 420 -5.29 12.08 8.16
CA GLY A 420 -4.52 10.85 8.18
C GLY A 420 -3.51 10.83 9.33
N LEU A 421 -3.12 9.63 9.74
CA LEU A 421 -2.02 9.45 10.68
C LEU A 421 -0.69 9.79 10.01
N LYS A 422 0.27 10.27 10.81
CA LYS A 422 1.59 10.62 10.29
C LYS A 422 2.33 9.35 9.85
N THR A 423 2.90 9.41 8.65
CA THR A 423 3.81 8.41 8.08
C THR A 423 5.07 9.11 7.59
N ILE A 424 6.12 8.34 7.28
CA ILE A 424 7.29 8.81 6.56
C ILE A 424 7.23 8.19 5.17
N ALA A 425 6.84 9.00 4.18
CA ALA A 425 6.78 8.59 2.76
C ALA A 425 7.95 9.23 1.99
N VAL A 426 8.88 8.41 1.50
CA VAL A 426 10.06 8.87 0.78
C VAL A 426 10.07 8.27 -0.62
N GLN A 427 10.29 9.11 -1.61
CA GLN A 427 10.50 8.72 -2.99
C GLN A 427 11.80 9.34 -3.52
N GLY A 428 12.39 8.72 -4.52
CA GLY A 428 13.59 9.25 -5.14
C GLY A 428 14.18 8.35 -6.20
N LYS A 429 15.45 8.63 -6.54
CA LYS A 429 16.23 7.82 -7.48
C LYS A 429 17.60 7.49 -6.91
N VAL A 430 18.04 6.26 -7.12
CA VAL A 430 19.42 5.85 -6.96
C VAL A 430 20.15 6.09 -8.28
N VAL A 431 21.17 6.93 -8.28
CA VAL A 431 21.90 7.33 -9.50
C VAL A 431 23.41 7.19 -9.33
N LYS A 432 24.13 7.15 -10.44
CA LYS A 432 25.59 7.31 -10.43
C LYS A 432 25.97 8.77 -10.17
N PRO A 433 26.99 9.07 -9.33
CA PRO A 433 27.48 10.43 -9.14
C PRO A 433 27.80 11.13 -10.46
N ALA A 434 27.48 12.42 -10.54
CA ALA A 434 27.69 13.27 -11.73
C ALA A 434 27.00 12.76 -13.03
N SER A 435 26.01 11.88 -12.89
CA SER A 435 25.23 11.31 -14.00
C SER A 435 23.76 11.21 -13.61
N THR A 436 22.85 11.24 -14.59
CA THR A 436 21.41 10.98 -14.37
C THR A 436 21.03 9.51 -14.57
N THR A 437 22.01 8.66 -14.87
CA THR A 437 21.81 7.22 -15.08
C THR A 437 21.40 6.54 -13.78
N GLY A 438 20.22 5.92 -13.79
CA GLY A 438 19.68 5.16 -12.68
C GLY A 438 20.47 3.88 -12.39
N VAL A 439 20.59 3.54 -11.12
CA VAL A 439 21.18 2.28 -10.66
C VAL A 439 20.07 1.33 -10.29
N ALA A 440 19.80 0.35 -11.16
CA ALA A 440 18.75 -0.64 -10.93
C ALA A 440 19.12 -1.66 -9.85
N LYS A 441 18.13 -2.17 -9.11
CA LYS A 441 18.29 -3.21 -8.07
C LYS A 441 19.30 -2.84 -6.97
N ALA A 442 19.49 -1.55 -6.69
CA ALA A 442 20.17 -1.13 -5.47
C ALA A 442 19.21 -1.32 -4.30
N TYR A 443 19.70 -1.84 -3.17
CA TYR A 443 18.89 -1.93 -1.96
C TYR A 443 18.83 -0.56 -1.28
N ILE A 444 17.70 -0.28 -0.65
CA ILE A 444 17.49 0.84 0.27
C ILE A 444 16.89 0.25 1.54
N ARG A 445 17.65 0.29 2.63
CA ARG A 445 17.29 -0.22 3.94
C ARG A 445 17.07 0.93 4.91
N VAL A 446 15.96 0.89 5.61
CA VAL A 446 15.58 1.88 6.62
C VAL A 446 15.64 1.20 7.98
N PHE A 447 16.37 1.80 8.91
CA PHE A 447 16.55 1.29 10.26
C PHE A 447 16.04 2.27 11.30
N SER A 448 15.64 1.72 12.46
CA SER A 448 15.37 2.52 13.66
C SER A 448 16.65 3.06 14.30
N SER A 449 16.51 3.90 15.34
CA SER A 449 17.64 4.34 16.18
C SER A 449 18.47 3.17 16.73
N ASP A 450 17.79 2.06 17.02
CA ASP A 450 18.33 0.86 17.67
C ASP A 450 18.87 -0.17 16.66
N ASN A 451 18.95 0.20 15.37
CA ASN A 451 19.38 -0.64 14.25
C ASN A 451 18.45 -1.82 13.92
N GLU A 452 17.18 -1.75 14.30
CA GLU A 452 16.15 -2.67 13.80
C GLU A 452 15.82 -2.32 12.34
N LEU A 453 15.79 -3.31 11.45
CA LEU A 453 15.39 -3.11 10.05
C LEU A 453 13.87 -2.88 9.98
N LEU A 454 13.47 -1.67 9.62
CA LEU A 454 12.06 -1.29 9.47
C LEU A 454 11.54 -1.58 8.07
N LYS A 455 12.36 -1.35 7.05
CA LYS A 455 11.98 -1.53 5.64
C LYS A 455 13.18 -1.82 4.76
N GLU A 456 12.98 -2.68 3.76
CA GLU A 456 13.91 -2.86 2.64
C GLU A 456 13.12 -2.76 1.33
N VAL A 457 13.59 -1.91 0.42
CA VAL A 457 13.09 -1.80 -0.96
C VAL A 457 14.25 -1.83 -1.94
N TYR A 458 13.94 -2.04 -3.21
CA TYR A 458 14.93 -2.03 -4.29
C TYR A 458 14.55 -1.01 -5.35
N SER A 459 15.56 -0.37 -5.93
CA SER A 459 15.33 0.52 -7.07
C SER A 459 14.95 -0.24 -8.33
N ASP A 460 14.09 0.37 -9.15
CA ASP A 460 13.63 -0.18 -10.43
C ASP A 460 14.66 -0.01 -11.56
N GLY A 461 14.28 -0.32 -12.81
CA GLY A 461 15.16 -0.21 -13.98
C GLY A 461 15.73 1.20 -14.23
N GLU A 462 14.99 2.24 -13.82
CA GLU A 462 15.36 3.66 -13.95
C GLU A 462 15.97 4.22 -12.66
N GLY A 463 16.25 3.35 -11.68
CA GLY A 463 16.77 3.71 -10.37
C GLY A 463 15.72 4.27 -9.42
N GLN A 464 14.45 4.33 -9.78
CA GLN A 464 13.38 4.88 -8.92
C GLN A 464 13.10 3.95 -7.75
N TYR A 465 12.83 4.54 -6.59
CA TYR A 465 12.36 3.81 -5.42
C TYR A 465 11.38 4.66 -4.64
N GLN A 466 10.57 3.98 -3.84
CA GLN A 466 9.68 4.61 -2.87
C GLN A 466 9.47 3.67 -1.69
N PHE A 467 9.27 4.24 -0.50
CA PHE A 467 8.81 3.50 0.66
C PHE A 467 7.94 4.39 1.54
N GLU A 468 7.10 3.74 2.34
CA GLU A 468 6.32 4.40 3.37
C GLU A 468 6.42 3.56 4.65
N ILE A 469 6.67 4.20 5.79
CA ILE A 469 6.72 3.58 7.12
C ILE A 469 5.91 4.40 8.13
N PRO A 470 5.45 3.81 9.24
CA PRO A 470 4.87 4.58 10.35
C PRO A 470 5.82 5.66 10.85
N TRP A 471 5.28 6.79 11.33
CA TRP A 471 6.09 7.91 11.81
C TRP A 471 7.06 7.50 12.93
N ARG A 472 8.29 8.00 12.83
CA ARG A 472 9.36 7.89 13.82
C ARG A 472 10.10 9.23 13.88
N ASP A 473 10.58 9.63 15.05
CA ASP A 473 11.32 10.90 15.18
C ASP A 473 12.77 10.80 14.67
N PHE A 474 13.23 9.58 14.38
CA PHE A 474 14.57 9.31 13.88
C PHE A 474 14.62 8.01 13.07
N ILE A 475 15.30 8.03 11.91
CA ILE A 475 15.61 6.86 11.10
C ILE A 475 17.04 6.91 10.55
N LYS A 476 17.58 5.75 10.15
CA LYS A 476 18.82 5.64 9.39
C LYS A 476 18.53 4.99 8.04
N ILE A 477 19.05 5.57 6.97
CA ILE A 477 18.98 5.02 5.62
C ILE A 477 20.36 4.47 5.25
N GLU A 478 20.40 3.22 4.81
CA GLU A 478 21.55 2.62 4.15
C GLU A 478 21.16 2.15 2.76
N ALA A 479 21.93 2.51 1.74
CA ALA A 479 21.71 2.03 0.38
C ALA A 479 23.01 1.55 -0.25
N GLY A 480 22.90 0.54 -1.11
CA GLY A 480 24.08 -0.07 -1.72
C GLY A 480 23.73 -1.08 -2.81
N LYS A 481 24.78 -1.53 -3.50
CA LYS A 481 24.72 -2.58 -4.50
C LYS A 481 26.11 -3.19 -4.66
N GLU A 482 26.18 -4.45 -5.05
CA GLU A 482 27.42 -5.10 -5.48
C GLU A 482 28.17 -4.21 -6.49
N ARG A 483 29.45 -3.95 -6.22
CA ARG A 483 30.43 -3.12 -6.94
C ARG A 483 30.19 -1.63 -6.80
N TYR A 484 29.19 -1.21 -6.04
CA TYR A 484 28.89 0.19 -5.79
C TYR A 484 29.28 0.58 -4.37
N SER A 485 29.53 1.88 -4.15
CA SER A 485 29.74 2.43 -2.81
C SER A 485 28.50 2.23 -1.93
N ILE A 486 28.68 2.34 -0.61
CA ILE A 486 27.56 2.33 0.34
C ILE A 486 27.21 3.76 0.74
N TYR A 487 25.93 4.11 0.62
CA TYR A 487 25.36 5.35 1.13
C TYR A 487 24.80 5.14 2.53
N LYS A 488 25.08 6.06 3.46
CA LYS A 488 24.50 6.08 4.80
C LYS A 488 24.05 7.48 5.18
N LYS A 489 22.86 7.61 5.76
CA LYS A 489 22.32 8.88 6.24
C LYS A 489 21.45 8.68 7.48
N ASP A 490 21.75 9.42 8.52
CA ASP A 490 20.90 9.56 9.69
C ASP A 490 19.97 10.76 9.49
N LEU A 491 18.69 10.59 9.84
CA LEU A 491 17.64 11.57 9.62
C LEU A 491 16.86 11.77 10.92
N ASP A 492 16.90 12.98 11.45
CA ASP A 492 16.05 13.44 12.55
C ASP A 492 14.71 13.98 12.04
N GLU A 493 13.85 14.40 12.97
CA GLU A 493 12.51 14.93 12.66
C GLU A 493 12.54 16.09 11.64
N SER A 494 13.50 17.01 11.73
CA SER A 494 13.61 18.13 10.79
C SER A 494 13.94 17.63 9.40
N ALA A 495 14.96 16.78 9.27
CA ALA A 495 15.35 16.21 7.99
C ALA A 495 14.23 15.34 7.38
N LEU A 496 13.49 14.60 8.22
CA LEU A 496 12.33 13.80 7.80
C LEU A 496 11.22 14.67 7.19
N ASN A 497 10.92 15.82 7.78
CA ASN A 497 9.93 16.74 7.23
C ASN A 497 10.36 17.34 5.87
N ASP A 498 11.66 17.49 5.64
CA ASP A 498 12.19 18.04 4.39
C ASP A 498 12.19 17.00 3.27
N ILE A 499 12.65 15.77 3.53
CA ILE A 499 12.74 14.72 2.50
C ILE A 499 11.38 14.23 2.01
N GLN A 500 10.30 14.47 2.76
CA GLN A 500 8.95 14.13 2.32
C GLN A 500 8.35 15.16 1.35
N LYS A 501 8.98 16.34 1.23
CA LYS A 501 8.53 17.42 0.34
C LYS A 501 9.27 17.45 -0.99
N MET A 502 10.26 16.59 -1.17
CA MET A 502 11.13 16.56 -2.35
C MET A 502 11.59 15.14 -2.66
N ASP A 503 12.11 14.93 -3.86
CA ASP A 503 12.75 13.67 -4.21
C ASP A 503 14.08 13.52 -3.47
N PHE A 504 14.23 12.42 -2.73
CA PHE A 504 15.45 12.08 -2.01
C PHE A 504 16.37 11.26 -2.93
N HIS A 505 17.34 11.88 -3.58
CA HIS A 505 18.27 11.17 -4.46
C HIS A 505 19.44 10.55 -3.70
N ILE A 506 19.79 9.31 -4.06
CA ILE A 506 20.91 8.55 -3.49
C ILE A 506 21.98 8.35 -4.55
N ASP A 507 23.20 8.79 -4.25
CA ASP A 507 24.35 8.63 -5.14
C ASP A 507 25.16 7.38 -4.78
N LEU A 508 25.28 6.45 -5.72
CA LEU A 508 26.13 5.26 -5.59
C LEU A 508 27.20 5.27 -6.69
N ALA A 509 28.47 5.40 -6.29
CA ALA A 509 29.60 5.33 -7.22
C ALA A 509 29.86 3.89 -7.62
N LEU A 510 30.09 3.62 -8.90
CA LEU A 510 30.55 2.31 -9.37
C LEU A 510 32.07 2.21 -9.21
N MET A 511 32.55 1.14 -8.59
CA MET A 511 33.97 0.90 -8.35
C MET A 511 34.78 0.91 -9.66
N ASP A 512 34.25 0.26 -10.70
CA ASP A 512 34.87 0.15 -12.03
C ASP A 512 35.07 1.51 -12.71
N ASP A 513 34.30 2.54 -12.34
CA ASP A 513 34.48 3.88 -12.89
C ASP A 513 35.73 4.58 -12.29
N LEU A 514 36.24 4.09 -11.15
CA LEU A 514 37.43 4.59 -10.44
C LEU A 514 38.70 3.79 -10.71
N ILE A 515 38.59 2.61 -11.31
CA ILE A 515 39.70 1.67 -11.51
C ILE A 515 40.01 1.54 -13.01
N GLU A 516 41.30 1.48 -13.35
CA GLU A 516 41.77 1.15 -14.69
C GLU A 516 42.81 0.02 -14.63
N GLU A 517 42.87 -0.82 -15.67
CA GLU A 517 43.94 -1.79 -15.80
C GLU A 517 45.19 -1.09 -16.38
N LYS A 518 46.32 -1.18 -15.68
CA LYS A 518 47.60 -0.63 -16.10
C LYS A 518 48.72 -1.57 -15.74
N GLU A 519 49.51 -1.96 -16.75
CA GLU A 519 50.63 -2.90 -16.57
C GLU A 519 50.19 -4.26 -15.97
N GLY A 520 48.97 -4.72 -16.31
CA GLY A 520 48.39 -5.96 -15.78
C GLY A 520 47.97 -5.86 -14.31
N GLN A 521 47.79 -4.63 -13.80
CA GLN A 521 47.39 -4.35 -12.43
C GLN A 521 46.16 -3.46 -12.41
N GLU A 522 45.30 -3.68 -11.43
CA GLU A 522 44.14 -2.81 -11.16
C GLU A 522 44.62 -1.60 -10.36
N VAL A 523 44.55 -0.41 -10.96
CA VAL A 523 45.02 0.83 -10.33
C VAL A 523 43.92 1.86 -10.25
N ILE A 524 43.97 2.72 -9.23
CA ILE A 524 43.09 3.89 -9.20
C ILE A 524 43.40 4.78 -10.39
N LYS A 525 42.34 5.13 -11.14
CA LYS A 525 42.41 5.96 -12.33
C LYS A 525 42.77 7.40 -11.96
N LEU A 526 44.00 7.78 -12.28
CA LEU A 526 44.55 9.11 -12.05
C LEU A 526 45.05 9.72 -13.36
N ASN A 527 44.98 11.05 -13.48
CA ASN A 527 45.70 11.72 -14.54
C ASN A 527 47.20 11.60 -14.30
N LYS A 528 47.98 11.62 -15.38
CA LYS A 528 49.42 11.52 -15.27
C LYS A 528 50.00 12.78 -14.64
N PHE A 529 50.69 12.64 -13.52
CA PHE A 529 51.43 13.70 -12.84
C PHE A 529 52.93 13.39 -12.78
N PHE A 530 53.75 14.41 -12.52
CA PHE A 530 55.20 14.28 -12.43
C PHE A 530 55.75 14.97 -11.19
N PHE A 531 56.73 14.34 -10.56
CA PHE A 531 57.56 15.02 -9.58
C PHE A 531 58.60 15.90 -10.26
N ASP A 532 58.94 17.01 -9.61
CA ASP A 532 60.12 17.80 -9.95
C ASP A 532 61.37 16.91 -10.07
N LYS A 533 62.28 17.30 -10.97
CA LYS A 533 63.52 16.57 -11.23
C LYS A 533 64.32 16.32 -9.94
N GLY A 534 64.56 15.06 -9.63
CA GLY A 534 65.33 14.65 -8.44
C GLY A 534 64.63 14.90 -7.09
N LYS A 535 63.34 15.26 -7.09
CA LYS A 535 62.56 15.52 -5.87
C LYS A 535 61.47 14.46 -5.67
N SER A 536 60.99 14.39 -4.43
CA SER A 536 59.84 13.58 -3.99
C SER A 536 58.76 14.43 -3.30
N GLN A 537 58.83 15.76 -3.43
CA GLN A 537 57.85 16.67 -2.83
C GLN A 537 56.52 16.59 -3.58
N ILE A 538 55.41 16.47 -2.84
CA ILE A 538 54.05 16.54 -3.38
C ILE A 538 53.75 18.00 -3.74
N THR A 539 53.54 18.27 -5.03
CA THR A 539 53.11 19.57 -5.55
C THR A 539 51.58 19.68 -5.47
N ALA A 540 51.03 20.87 -5.74
CA ALA A 540 49.58 21.07 -5.77
C ALA A 540 48.89 20.19 -6.83
N GLU A 541 49.51 20.01 -8.00
CA GLU A 541 49.01 19.13 -9.07
C GLU A 541 48.99 17.66 -8.63
N ILE A 542 50.03 17.19 -7.93
CA ILE A 542 50.06 15.82 -7.40
C ILE A 542 49.00 15.67 -6.29
N ALA A 543 48.86 16.67 -5.42
CA ALA A 543 47.86 16.67 -4.35
C ALA A 543 46.44 16.54 -4.90
N GLU A 544 46.09 17.25 -5.98
CA GLU A 544 44.77 17.16 -6.62
C GLU A 544 44.45 15.74 -7.12
N GLU A 545 45.42 15.05 -7.70
CA GLU A 545 45.24 13.65 -8.11
C GLU A 545 45.20 12.69 -6.92
N LEU A 546 46.02 12.92 -5.89
CA LEU A 546 45.99 12.08 -4.68
C LEU A 546 44.71 12.27 -3.86
N ASP A 547 44.08 13.43 -3.91
CA ASP A 547 42.78 13.65 -3.26
C ASP A 547 41.68 12.74 -3.86
N LYS A 548 41.79 12.32 -5.14
CA LYS A 548 40.91 11.29 -5.72
C LYS A 548 41.10 9.92 -5.10
N VAL A 549 42.33 9.57 -4.68
CA VAL A 549 42.61 8.32 -3.95
C VAL A 549 41.95 8.37 -2.57
N VAL A 550 41.99 9.53 -1.90
CA VAL A 550 41.32 9.73 -0.61
C VAL A 550 39.81 9.54 -0.77
N GLU A 551 39.21 10.15 -1.80
CA GLU A 551 37.79 9.99 -2.12
C GLU A 551 37.43 8.53 -2.44
N ALA A 552 38.26 7.83 -3.20
CA ALA A 552 38.06 6.43 -3.54
C ALA A 552 38.04 5.54 -2.28
N VAL A 553 38.98 5.72 -1.35
CA VAL A 553 38.98 4.96 -0.08
C VAL A 553 37.80 5.36 0.82
N HIS A 554 37.36 6.62 0.78
CA HIS A 554 36.18 7.02 1.54
C HIS A 554 34.90 6.32 1.04
N ARG A 555 34.77 6.15 -0.28
CA ARG A 555 33.65 5.44 -0.92
C ARG A 555 33.74 3.92 -0.81
N PHE A 556 34.96 3.39 -0.81
CA PHE A 556 35.29 1.97 -0.72
C PHE A 556 36.30 1.71 0.40
N PRO A 557 35.87 1.75 1.68
CA PRO A 557 36.75 1.61 2.85
C PRO A 557 37.52 0.29 2.92
N GLU A 558 37.11 -0.71 2.14
CA GLU A 558 37.73 -2.02 2.03
C GLU A 558 38.95 -2.07 1.09
N PHE A 559 39.26 -0.99 0.36
CA PHE A 559 40.41 -0.94 -0.54
C PHE A 559 41.75 -1.21 0.15
N GLN A 560 42.51 -2.17 -0.37
CA GLN A 560 43.87 -2.44 0.05
C GLN A 560 44.86 -1.95 -1.00
N LEU A 561 45.56 -0.86 -0.68
CA LEU A 561 46.40 -0.13 -1.61
C LEU A 561 47.88 -0.49 -1.47
N ARG A 562 48.53 -0.62 -2.62
CA ARG A 562 49.99 -0.60 -2.77
C ARG A 562 50.40 0.60 -3.62
N ILE A 563 51.42 1.32 -3.16
CA ILE A 563 51.91 2.51 -3.84
C ILE A 563 53.23 2.18 -4.53
N GLU A 564 53.29 2.36 -5.84
CA GLU A 564 54.47 2.10 -6.67
C GLU A 564 54.96 3.40 -7.27
N SER A 565 56.29 3.56 -7.38
CA SER A 565 56.90 4.64 -8.15
C SER A 565 58.08 4.11 -8.96
N HIS A 566 58.27 4.72 -10.12
CA HIS A 566 59.30 4.37 -11.08
C HIS A 566 60.03 5.62 -11.56
N THR A 567 61.28 5.44 -11.97
CA THR A 567 62.08 6.48 -12.65
C THR A 567 62.31 6.11 -14.11
N ASP A 568 62.82 7.06 -14.88
CA ASP A 568 63.46 6.72 -16.14
C ASP A 568 64.84 6.08 -15.92
N SER A 569 65.51 5.72 -17.02
CA SER A 569 66.84 5.13 -17.05
C SER A 569 67.99 6.13 -16.88
N ARG A 570 67.70 7.41 -16.59
CA ARG A 570 68.74 8.44 -16.54
C ARG A 570 69.22 8.60 -15.11
N GLY A 571 70.49 8.34 -14.90
CA GLY A 571 71.12 8.42 -13.58
C GLY A 571 71.73 7.09 -13.18
N GLY A 572 72.18 6.99 -11.94
CA GLY A 572 72.66 5.72 -11.38
C GLY A 572 71.50 4.92 -10.82
N SER A 573 71.46 3.61 -11.05
CA SER A 573 70.38 2.72 -10.61
C SER A 573 70.08 2.82 -9.11
N SER A 574 71.12 2.96 -8.26
CA SER A 574 70.95 3.16 -6.81
C SER A 574 70.35 4.51 -6.42
N THR A 575 70.57 5.55 -7.23
CA THR A 575 69.95 6.87 -7.07
C THR A 575 68.50 6.82 -7.51
N ASN A 576 68.23 6.17 -8.63
CA ASN A 576 66.89 5.95 -9.17
C ASN A 576 66.00 5.14 -8.22
N PHE A 577 66.53 4.07 -7.65
CA PHE A 577 65.87 3.29 -6.61
C PHE A 577 65.50 4.15 -5.39
N ARG A 578 66.47 4.86 -4.78
CA ARG A 578 66.21 5.74 -3.63
C ARG A 578 65.20 6.85 -3.93
N LEU A 579 65.27 7.43 -5.13
CA LEU A 579 64.33 8.47 -5.56
C LEU A 579 62.92 7.93 -5.68
N SER A 580 62.73 6.80 -6.36
CA SER A 580 61.42 6.16 -6.48
C SER A 580 60.84 5.75 -5.13
N GLN A 581 61.65 5.18 -4.22
CA GLN A 581 61.18 4.82 -2.88
C GLN A 581 60.74 6.07 -2.11
N SER A 582 61.54 7.14 -2.16
CA SER A 582 61.20 8.42 -1.51
C SER A 582 59.90 9.02 -2.06
N ARG A 583 59.61 8.85 -3.35
CA ARG A 583 58.36 9.27 -3.99
C ARG A 583 57.17 8.44 -3.48
N SER A 584 57.28 7.11 -3.47
CA SER A 584 56.22 6.24 -2.94
C SER A 584 55.93 6.49 -1.47
N ASP A 585 56.97 6.73 -0.65
CA ASP A 585 56.82 7.05 0.77
C ASP A 585 56.19 8.43 0.99
N ALA A 586 56.52 9.41 0.14
CA ALA A 586 55.89 10.74 0.18
C ALA A 586 54.40 10.67 -0.15
N ILE A 587 54.00 9.87 -1.15
CA ILE A 587 52.58 9.62 -1.48
C ILE A 587 51.89 8.93 -0.30
N LYS A 588 52.46 7.85 0.25
CA LYS A 588 51.89 7.15 1.41
C LYS A 588 51.68 8.10 2.59
N LYS A 589 52.68 8.93 2.88
CA LYS A 589 52.61 9.94 3.93
C LYS A 589 51.48 10.94 3.69
N TYR A 590 51.36 11.47 2.46
CA TYR A 590 50.31 12.41 2.10
C TYR A 590 48.91 11.83 2.29
N LEU A 591 48.66 10.62 1.79
CA LEU A 591 47.34 9.97 1.91
C LEU A 591 46.94 9.76 3.38
N ARG A 592 47.89 9.36 4.22
CA ARG A 592 47.67 9.25 5.67
C ARG A 592 47.36 10.59 6.32
N GLU A 593 48.07 11.65 5.94
CA GLU A 593 47.83 13.01 6.44
C GLU A 593 46.45 13.55 6.03
N LYS A 594 45.91 13.10 4.89
CA LYS A 594 44.54 13.39 4.44
C LYS A 594 43.47 12.44 5.00
N GLY A 595 43.83 11.51 5.89
CA GLY A 595 42.88 10.69 6.63
C GLY A 595 42.62 9.29 6.06
N VAL A 596 43.41 8.82 5.08
CA VAL A 596 43.35 7.42 4.64
C VAL A 596 43.87 6.52 5.78
N PRO A 597 43.07 5.53 6.26
CA PRO A 597 43.49 4.66 7.35
C PRO A 597 44.73 3.83 6.99
N GLU A 598 45.59 3.56 7.98
CA GLU A 598 46.81 2.77 7.75
C GLU A 598 46.48 1.33 7.30
N SER A 599 45.30 0.80 7.68
CA SER A 599 44.79 -0.50 7.22
C SER A 599 44.58 -0.57 5.71
N ASN A 600 44.33 0.57 5.04
CA ASN A 600 44.19 0.65 3.60
C ASN A 600 45.55 0.75 2.90
N LEU A 601 46.62 1.19 3.58
CA LEU A 601 47.93 1.49 2.98
C LEU A 601 48.96 0.39 3.28
N LEU A 602 48.80 -0.78 2.67
CA LEU A 602 49.58 -1.98 3.03
C LEU A 602 51.09 -1.76 2.91
N TYR A 603 51.58 -1.24 1.78
CA TYR A 603 53.01 -0.92 1.60
C TYR A 603 53.29 0.02 0.41
N SER A 604 54.45 0.66 0.44
CA SER A 604 55.01 1.53 -0.62
C SER A 604 56.32 0.94 -1.16
N VAL A 605 56.47 0.91 -2.49
CA VAL A 605 57.65 0.34 -3.15
C VAL A 605 58.18 1.30 -4.22
N GLY A 606 59.49 1.55 -4.21
CA GLY A 606 60.21 2.16 -5.31
C GLY A 606 60.88 1.09 -6.18
N TYR A 607 60.62 1.09 -7.49
CA TYR A 607 61.24 0.15 -8.42
C TYR A 607 62.46 0.73 -9.16
N GLY A 608 62.77 2.01 -8.94
CA GLY A 608 63.77 2.73 -9.73
C GLY A 608 63.51 2.57 -11.23
N GLU A 609 64.53 2.09 -11.95
CA GLU A 609 64.50 1.85 -13.39
C GLU A 609 64.29 0.36 -13.75
N ASP A 610 63.99 -0.51 -12.79
CA ASP A 610 63.91 -1.98 -13.00
C ASP A 610 62.69 -2.40 -13.84
N LYS A 611 61.70 -1.51 -13.97
CA LYS A 611 60.43 -1.73 -14.66
C LYS A 611 60.21 -0.68 -15.74
N ILE A 612 61.17 -0.55 -16.65
CA ILE A 612 61.03 0.28 -17.86
C ILE A 612 60.03 -0.37 -18.82
N THR A 613 59.12 0.42 -19.39
CA THR A 613 58.00 -0.05 -20.24
C THR A 613 58.25 0.19 -21.73
N ASN A 614 59.39 0.77 -22.09
CA ASN A 614 59.79 1.03 -23.48
C ASN A 614 61.28 0.70 -23.71
N ASN A 615 61.83 1.02 -24.88
CA ASN A 615 63.23 0.71 -25.20
C ASN A 615 64.25 1.73 -24.65
N CYS A 616 63.83 2.68 -23.81
CA CYS A 616 64.70 3.70 -23.25
C CYS A 616 65.40 3.19 -22.00
N THR A 617 66.29 2.22 -22.19
CA THR A 617 67.13 1.61 -21.15
C THR A 617 68.52 2.28 -21.09
N ASN A 618 69.33 1.86 -20.12
CA ASN A 618 70.66 2.43 -19.90
C ASN A 618 71.53 2.36 -21.17
N GLY A 619 72.07 3.52 -21.58
CA GLY A 619 72.93 3.64 -22.76
C GLY A 619 72.19 3.80 -24.10
N VAL A 620 70.86 3.75 -24.12
CA VAL A 620 70.05 3.99 -25.34
C VAL A 620 69.67 5.48 -25.44
N TYR A 621 69.89 6.09 -26.61
CA TYR A 621 69.40 7.45 -26.86
C TYR A 621 67.88 7.43 -27.07
N CYS A 622 67.17 8.22 -26.28
CA CYS A 622 65.74 8.43 -26.39
C CYS A 622 65.37 9.91 -26.29
N LEU A 623 64.24 10.25 -26.91
CA LEU A 623 63.62 11.56 -26.71
C LEU A 623 63.11 11.69 -25.27
N ASP A 624 63.14 12.91 -24.71
CA ASP A 624 62.71 13.19 -23.34
C ASP A 624 61.29 12.70 -23.04
N MET A 625 60.38 12.80 -24.02
CA MET A 625 59.01 12.31 -23.88
C MET A 625 58.94 10.80 -23.62
N LEU A 626 59.85 10.01 -24.19
CA LEU A 626 59.91 8.57 -23.99
C LEU A 626 60.54 8.22 -22.63
N HIS A 627 61.54 8.98 -22.17
CA HIS A 627 62.03 8.84 -20.79
C HIS A 627 60.92 9.14 -19.79
N ARG A 628 60.16 10.23 -19.99
CA ARG A 628 59.01 10.59 -19.16
C ARG A 628 57.88 9.57 -19.16
N GLN A 629 57.80 8.65 -20.14
CA GLN A 629 56.82 7.56 -20.08
C GLN A 629 57.12 6.59 -18.93
N ASN A 630 58.40 6.38 -18.60
CA ASN A 630 58.84 5.49 -17.52
C ASN A 630 58.68 6.13 -16.14
N GLU A 631 58.74 7.46 -16.04
CA GLU A 631 58.42 8.19 -14.82
C GLU A 631 56.91 8.14 -14.54
N ARG A 632 56.52 7.35 -13.55
CA ARG A 632 55.13 7.16 -13.15
C ARG A 632 55.03 6.68 -11.71
N SER A 633 53.86 6.91 -11.12
CA SER A 633 53.46 6.31 -9.86
C SER A 633 52.10 5.63 -10.06
N LEU A 634 51.94 4.45 -9.46
CA LEU A 634 50.71 3.64 -9.53
C LEU A 634 50.16 3.44 -8.13
N ILE A 635 48.84 3.50 -7.99
CA ILE A 635 48.13 3.20 -6.75
C ILE A 635 47.30 1.94 -7.01
N VAL A 636 47.90 0.79 -6.72
CA VAL A 636 47.37 -0.54 -7.05
C VAL A 636 46.35 -0.96 -5.99
N VAL A 637 45.18 -1.43 -6.42
CA VAL A 637 44.15 -2.01 -5.56
C VAL A 637 44.31 -3.53 -5.53
N LEU A 638 44.91 -4.04 -4.46
CA LEU A 638 45.34 -5.43 -4.36
C LEU A 638 44.19 -6.44 -4.25
N ASN A 639 43.05 -6.01 -3.73
CA ASN A 639 41.90 -6.86 -3.47
C ASN A 639 40.72 -6.61 -4.42
N TYR A 640 40.88 -5.87 -5.51
CA TYR A 640 39.78 -5.50 -6.42
C TYR A 640 38.90 -6.67 -6.86
N ASN A 641 39.51 -7.81 -7.22
CA ASN A 641 38.79 -9.02 -7.65
C ASN A 641 38.11 -9.79 -6.51
N LEU A 642 38.34 -9.40 -5.26
CA LEU A 642 37.73 -9.97 -4.06
C LEU A 642 36.62 -9.09 -3.50
N LEU A 643 36.44 -7.89 -4.05
CA LEU A 643 35.42 -6.95 -3.63
C LEU A 643 34.15 -7.21 -4.41
N ASN A 644 33.09 -7.49 -3.65
CA ASN A 644 31.74 -7.70 -4.15
C ASN A 644 31.01 -6.38 -4.17
#